data_AF-F0IDV4-F1
#
_entry.id   AF-F0IDV4-F1
#
_cell.length_a   1.000
_cell.length_b   1.000
_cell.length_c   1.000
_cell.angle_alpha   90.00
_cell.angle_beta   90.00
_cell.angle_gamma   90.00
#
_symmetry.space_group_name_H-M   'P 1'
#
loop_
_entity.id
_entity.type
_entity.pdbx_description
1 polymer ?
#
loop_
_entity_poly.entity_id
_entity_poly.type
_entity_poly.pdbx_seq_one_letter_code
_entity_poly.pdbx_strand_id
1 'polypeptide(L)'
;MKTSKLLSLAVAGALVASCGNGNNSNSNKSGAMGASDAASRVYVAPGQYDEYYAFLSGGFSGQLATYGLPSGRLLKVTPVFSQDPEKAYGYNEETKPLLETSHGFIPWDDSHHPDLSQTNGEVDGRWIFINANNTPRVARISLKTFETEEILELPNAAGNHSSTFVTENTEYIVGGTRFSVPIPQEDVAIKDYKGKFKGVISFVKVNPETGKMNVEFQVLMPGFNYDLAHSGKGKSHGWVFFTTYNTEEANTLLEVEASQNDYDYVAAINWKVAEDYIKQGKFTEMKAPHYHNTYSDDTHTGKSEVIETVKILDASQLPGLVYLLPTPKSPHGVDVDPTGEYIVGNGKLASELTVHSFSKMLKAIEDKAFDGEKYGIPTIKMDAVVAGVVKSSGLGPLHTEFDDKGNAYTTFFISSEVVKWKVGTWEVLDRHATYYSPGHLMIPGGDSRKPYGKYLVAMNKITKDRYLPTGPELCQSAQLFDISGDKMELLLDFPTIGEPHYAQGIAASKIKDQQLKIYSLKDNHHPYVTRSDADAKVVREGNTVHVYMTCVRSHFSPDNIEGIKVGDTVYFHVTNVEQDWDIPHGFAVLGAQNSELLIMPGQTETLVWKPTKVGVWPFYCTDFCSALHQEMQGYLRVSAANANTPLKWSLGGD
;
A
#
# COMPACT_ATOMS: atom_id res chain seq x y z
N MET A 1 -17.75 52.93 68.66
CA MET A 1 -18.46 51.74 69.20
C MET A 1 -19.33 51.10 68.12
N LYS A 2 -18.94 49.91 67.63
CA LYS A 2 -19.82 48.76 67.31
C LYS A 2 -18.93 47.60 66.82
N THR A 3 -19.40 46.37 66.94
CA THR A 3 -18.61 45.12 66.90
C THR A 3 -19.18 44.13 65.86
N SER A 4 -18.53 42.96 65.72
CA SER A 4 -18.81 41.84 64.77
C SER A 4 -18.13 42.04 63.40
N LYS A 5 -17.09 41.25 63.00
CA LYS A 5 -17.01 39.79 62.71
C LYS A 5 -17.79 39.41 61.44
N LEU A 6 -17.33 38.57 60.51
CA LEU A 6 -16.23 37.54 60.46
C LEU A 6 -15.77 37.39 58.97
N LEU A 7 -14.68 36.73 58.49
CA LEU A 7 -13.52 35.97 59.03
C LEU A 7 -12.31 36.08 58.04
N SER A 8 -11.12 35.64 58.47
CA SER A 8 -9.95 35.12 57.71
C SER A 8 -9.75 35.35 56.19
N LEU A 9 -8.57 35.90 55.85
CA LEU A 9 -7.61 35.23 54.96
C LEU A 9 -6.21 35.34 55.58
N ALA A 10 -5.38 34.31 55.49
CA ALA A 10 -4.03 34.30 56.08
C ALA A 10 -3.00 33.85 55.05
N VAL A 11 -1.92 34.62 54.90
CA VAL A 11 -0.82 34.35 53.97
C VAL A 11 0.35 33.73 54.74
N ALA A 12 0.92 32.64 54.21
CA ALA A 12 2.25 32.15 54.54
C ALA A 12 2.84 31.45 53.33
N GLY A 13 4.14 31.63 53.09
CA GLY A 13 4.87 30.94 52.02
C GLY A 13 6.32 30.69 52.40
N ALA A 14 6.86 29.58 51.88
CA ALA A 14 8.28 29.26 51.80
C ALA A 14 8.44 28.42 50.52
N LEU A 15 9.40 28.67 49.61
CA LEU A 15 10.86 28.69 49.74
C LEU A 15 11.50 27.31 49.98
N VAL A 16 12.53 27.05 49.18
CA VAL A 16 13.14 25.75 48.89
C VAL A 16 14.18 25.35 49.94
N ALA A 17 14.30 24.06 50.21
CA ALA A 17 15.49 23.42 50.79
C ALA A 17 15.84 22.15 49.98
N SER A 18 17.10 21.70 50.04
CA SER A 18 17.67 20.69 49.13
C SER A 18 18.49 19.62 49.88
N CYS A 19 18.94 18.60 49.13
CA CYS A 19 19.79 17.46 49.54
C CYS A 19 19.10 16.41 50.46
N GLY A 20 19.49 15.13 50.45
CA GLY A 20 20.49 14.43 49.63
C GLY A 20 20.51 12.91 49.89
N ASN A 21 21.34 12.15 49.16
CA ASN A 21 21.34 10.68 49.19
C ASN A 21 21.68 10.05 50.56
N GLY A 22 21.00 8.93 50.87
CA GLY A 22 21.33 7.96 51.91
C GLY A 22 20.92 6.55 51.45
N ASN A 23 21.66 5.50 51.83
CA ASN A 23 21.73 4.27 51.03
C ASN A 23 21.14 3.00 51.69
N ASN A 24 20.59 2.12 50.84
CA ASN A 24 20.54 0.66 50.94
C ASN A 24 19.55 -0.06 51.90
N SER A 25 18.50 -0.67 51.33
CA SER A 25 18.12 -2.08 51.63
C SER A 25 17.21 -2.69 50.54
N ASN A 26 17.38 -3.99 50.25
CA ASN A 26 16.75 -4.71 49.13
C ASN A 26 15.20 -4.74 49.14
N SER A 27 14.59 -4.44 47.99
CA SER A 27 13.32 -5.08 47.55
C SER A 27 13.20 -5.04 46.02
N ASN A 28 12.63 -6.08 45.41
CA ASN A 28 12.55 -6.22 43.95
C ASN A 28 11.62 -5.16 43.32
N LYS A 29 12.14 -4.36 42.38
CA LYS A 29 11.36 -3.47 41.50
C LYS A 29 11.87 -3.47 40.05
N SER A 30 11.81 -4.62 39.39
CA SER A 30 12.09 -4.77 37.95
C SER A 30 10.99 -4.22 37.03
N GLY A 31 9.85 -3.74 37.56
CA GLY A 31 8.67 -3.36 36.77
C GLY A 31 8.47 -1.87 36.46
N ALA A 32 9.39 -0.97 36.86
CA ALA A 32 9.17 0.48 36.75
C ALA A 32 10.09 1.22 35.76
N MET A 33 11.34 0.77 35.59
CA MET A 33 12.34 1.52 34.79
C MET A 33 12.21 1.33 33.27
N GLY A 34 11.74 0.16 32.80
CA GLY A 34 11.56 -0.08 31.36
C GLY A 34 10.38 0.71 30.77
N ALA A 35 9.23 0.71 31.46
CA ALA A 35 8.03 1.41 30.99
C ALA A 35 8.19 2.94 30.96
N SER A 36 8.96 3.52 31.90
CA SER A 36 9.28 4.96 31.89
C SER A 36 10.18 5.37 30.71
N ASP A 37 11.05 4.48 30.26
CA ASP A 37 11.98 4.73 29.17
C ASP A 37 11.30 4.59 27.81
N ALA A 38 10.66 3.44 27.54
CA ALA A 38 9.93 3.14 26.32
C ALA A 38 8.90 4.23 25.96
N ALA A 39 8.04 4.62 26.91
CA ALA A 39 7.03 5.66 26.70
C ALA A 39 7.64 7.03 26.34
N SER A 40 8.84 7.34 26.84
CA SER A 40 9.55 8.59 26.50
C SER A 40 10.23 8.52 25.12
N ARG A 41 10.66 7.34 24.67
CA ARG A 41 11.33 7.09 23.38
C ARG A 41 10.37 7.13 22.19
N VAL A 42 9.05 7.01 22.43
CA VAL A 42 7.98 7.12 21.43
C VAL A 42 7.17 8.41 21.52
N TYR A 43 7.43 9.24 22.53
CA TYR A 43 6.70 10.50 22.73
C TYR A 43 7.18 11.59 21.76
N VAL A 44 6.41 11.85 20.70
CA VAL A 44 6.59 13.00 19.81
C VAL A 44 5.67 14.14 20.25
N ALA A 45 6.27 15.21 20.78
CA ALA A 45 5.53 16.35 21.34
C ALA A 45 4.73 17.13 20.27
N PRO A 46 3.67 17.89 20.65
CA PRO A 46 2.96 18.78 19.73
C PRO A 46 3.92 19.77 19.03
N GLY A 47 3.77 19.90 17.71
CA GLY A 47 4.67 20.70 16.88
C GLY A 47 6.06 20.08 16.61
N GLN A 48 6.28 18.82 17.03
CA GLN A 48 7.41 17.99 16.60
C GLN A 48 6.93 16.90 15.64
N TYR A 49 7.86 16.41 14.82
CA TYR A 49 7.60 15.42 13.76
C TYR A 49 8.22 14.06 14.10
N ASP A 50 7.62 13.01 13.55
CA ASP A 50 8.18 11.66 13.52
C ASP A 50 9.46 11.60 12.66
N GLU A 51 10.32 10.64 12.95
CA GLU A 51 11.59 10.42 12.24
C GLU A 51 11.40 9.70 10.90
N TYR A 52 10.39 8.84 10.80
CA TYR A 52 10.10 8.02 9.61
C TYR A 52 8.60 8.06 9.26
N TYR A 53 8.31 7.99 7.96
CA TYR A 53 7.03 7.51 7.47
C TYR A 53 7.05 5.98 7.42
N ALA A 54 5.97 5.34 7.86
CA ALA A 54 5.71 3.92 7.71
C ALA A 54 4.43 3.72 6.90
N PHE A 55 4.55 3.10 5.75
CA PHE A 55 3.46 2.85 4.81
C PHE A 55 2.99 1.41 4.95
N LEU A 56 1.87 1.20 5.61
CA LEU A 56 1.28 -0.11 5.85
C LEU A 56 0.22 -0.38 4.78
N SER A 57 0.14 -1.62 4.29
CA SER A 57 -0.99 -2.03 3.46
C SER A 57 -2.29 -1.91 4.26
N GLY A 58 -3.39 -1.58 3.60
CA GLY A 58 -4.72 -1.57 4.22
C GLY A 58 -5.44 -2.91 4.14
N GLY A 59 -4.76 -3.99 3.71
CA GLY A 59 -5.35 -5.32 3.46
C GLY A 59 -6.68 -5.24 2.74
N PHE A 60 -7.71 -5.86 3.33
CA PHE A 60 -9.07 -5.95 2.81
C PHE A 60 -9.85 -4.62 2.77
N SER A 61 -9.26 -3.49 3.20
CA SER A 61 -9.81 -2.17 2.88
C SER A 61 -9.43 -1.71 1.47
N GLY A 62 -8.38 -2.26 0.86
CA GLY A 62 -7.90 -1.88 -0.48
C GLY A 62 -7.29 -0.47 -0.56
N GLN A 63 -6.74 0.04 0.54
CA GLN A 63 -6.17 1.40 0.68
C GLN A 63 -4.70 1.33 1.16
N LEU A 64 -3.99 2.46 1.21
CA LEU A 64 -2.66 2.56 1.85
C LEU A 64 -2.75 3.41 3.12
N ALA A 65 -2.26 2.90 4.25
CA ALA A 65 -2.27 3.60 5.54
C ALA A 65 -0.87 4.10 5.93
N THR A 66 -0.71 5.42 6.06
CA THR A 66 0.55 6.07 6.46
C THR A 66 0.57 6.35 7.96
N TYR A 67 1.60 5.89 8.65
CA TYR A 67 1.87 6.13 10.07
C TYR A 67 3.19 6.88 10.26
N GLY A 68 3.33 7.57 11.39
CA GLY A 68 4.60 8.16 11.83
C GLY A 68 5.31 7.28 12.87
N LEU A 69 6.63 7.08 12.73
CA LEU A 69 7.47 6.43 13.73
C LEU A 69 8.48 7.42 14.35
N PRO A 70 8.65 7.42 15.69
CA PRO A 70 8.29 6.35 16.61
C PRO A 70 6.89 6.44 17.24
N SER A 71 6.06 7.45 16.92
CA SER A 71 4.82 7.70 17.69
C SER A 71 3.67 6.71 17.44
N GLY A 72 3.70 5.93 16.36
CA GLY A 72 2.62 5.01 15.96
C GLY A 72 1.33 5.71 15.53
N ARG A 73 1.36 7.03 15.31
CA ARG A 73 0.19 7.83 14.89
C ARG A 73 -0.14 7.57 13.43
N LEU A 74 -1.39 7.24 13.13
CA LEU A 74 -1.94 7.30 11.77
C LEU A 74 -1.93 8.77 11.30
N LEU A 75 -1.43 9.01 10.09
CA LEU A 75 -1.27 10.35 9.49
C LEU A 75 -2.21 10.58 8.30
N LYS A 76 -2.39 9.55 7.44
CA LYS A 76 -3.32 9.57 6.30
C LYS A 76 -3.68 8.14 5.90
N VAL A 77 -4.90 7.94 5.41
CA VAL A 77 -5.26 6.80 4.54
C VAL A 77 -5.41 7.34 3.12
N THR A 78 -4.63 6.82 2.17
CA THR A 78 -4.69 7.17 0.75
C THR A 78 -5.56 6.13 0.04
N PRO A 79 -6.63 6.55 -0.68
CA PRO A 79 -7.43 5.63 -1.48
C PRO A 79 -6.69 5.05 -2.68
N VAL A 80 -6.93 3.77 -2.96
CA VAL A 80 -6.26 3.05 -4.06
C VAL A 80 -7.23 2.20 -4.87
N PHE A 81 -7.69 1.06 -4.34
CA PHE A 81 -8.51 0.10 -5.08
C PHE A 81 -9.96 0.04 -4.63
N SER A 82 -10.29 0.77 -3.57
CA SER A 82 -11.63 0.85 -3.00
C SER A 82 -12.18 2.27 -3.02
N GLN A 83 -13.49 2.39 -3.14
CA GLN A 83 -14.22 3.65 -2.98
C GLN A 83 -14.02 4.23 -1.56
N ASP A 84 -13.71 5.53 -1.47
CA ASP A 84 -13.63 6.27 -0.21
C ASP A 84 -14.61 7.45 -0.23
N PRO A 85 -15.73 7.38 0.51
CA PRO A 85 -16.73 8.45 0.52
C PRO A 85 -16.26 9.70 1.29
N GLU A 86 -15.22 9.62 2.12
CA GLU A 86 -14.63 10.78 2.81
C GLU A 86 -13.91 11.73 1.84
N LYS A 87 -13.36 11.16 0.75
CA LYS A 87 -12.52 11.87 -0.24
C LYS A 87 -13.12 11.85 -1.65
N ALA A 88 -14.39 11.46 -1.77
CA ALA A 88 -15.10 11.24 -3.03
C ALA A 88 -14.45 10.23 -4.00
N TYR A 89 -13.51 9.41 -3.52
CA TYR A 89 -12.71 8.53 -4.38
C TYR A 89 -13.58 7.40 -4.94
N GLY A 90 -13.58 7.25 -6.25
CA GLY A 90 -14.50 6.39 -7.00
C GLY A 90 -15.96 6.88 -7.04
N TYR A 91 -16.25 8.10 -6.55
CA TYR A 91 -17.59 8.69 -6.52
C TYR A 91 -17.70 10.01 -7.30
N ASN A 92 -16.69 10.86 -7.32
CA ASN A 92 -16.58 11.97 -8.30
C ASN A 92 -16.45 11.42 -9.74
N GLU A 93 -16.56 12.25 -10.77
CA GLU A 93 -16.32 11.78 -12.16
C GLU A 93 -14.81 11.63 -12.42
N GLU A 94 -13.99 12.36 -11.66
CA GLU A 94 -12.56 12.52 -11.81
C GLU A 94 -11.76 11.27 -11.41
N THR A 95 -12.17 10.51 -10.40
CA THR A 95 -11.43 9.31 -9.94
C THR A 95 -12.12 7.99 -10.25
N LYS A 96 -13.41 7.99 -10.66
CA LYS A 96 -14.09 6.78 -11.18
C LYS A 96 -13.25 5.98 -12.19
N PRO A 97 -12.56 6.59 -13.18
CA PRO A 97 -11.74 5.87 -14.14
C PRO A 97 -10.62 5.02 -13.51
N LEU A 98 -10.13 5.34 -12.30
CA LEU A 98 -9.09 4.56 -11.63
C LEU A 98 -9.55 3.14 -11.25
N LEU A 99 -10.86 2.94 -11.07
CA LEU A 99 -11.47 1.69 -10.61
C LEU A 99 -12.11 0.86 -11.75
N GLU A 100 -11.98 1.27 -13.00
CA GLU A 100 -12.39 0.47 -14.17
C GLU A 100 -11.39 -0.65 -14.48
N THR A 101 -11.91 -1.80 -14.93
CA THR A 101 -11.13 -3.03 -15.20
C THR A 101 -11.70 -3.79 -16.41
N SER A 102 -11.03 -4.85 -16.87
CA SER A 102 -11.58 -5.77 -17.88
C SER A 102 -12.91 -6.44 -17.45
N HIS A 103 -13.20 -6.43 -16.14
CA HIS A 103 -14.44 -6.89 -15.53
C HIS A 103 -15.46 -5.76 -15.25
N GLY A 104 -15.15 -4.52 -15.64
CA GLY A 104 -15.92 -3.30 -15.36
C GLY A 104 -15.49 -2.58 -14.07
N PHE A 105 -16.32 -1.66 -13.59
CA PHE A 105 -16.08 -0.88 -12.38
C PHE A 105 -16.04 -1.76 -11.12
N ILE A 106 -14.89 -1.84 -10.45
CA ILE A 106 -14.70 -2.63 -9.23
C ILE A 106 -14.31 -1.71 -8.06
N PRO A 107 -15.26 -1.40 -7.14
CA PRO A 107 -15.09 -0.41 -6.08
C PRO A 107 -14.40 -0.93 -4.80
N TRP A 108 -13.68 -2.06 -4.88
CA TRP A 108 -12.93 -2.63 -3.76
C TRP A 108 -11.77 -3.52 -4.23
N ASP A 109 -10.79 -3.76 -3.36
CA ASP A 109 -9.85 -4.89 -3.48
C ASP A 109 -9.15 -5.19 -2.14
N ASP A 110 -8.20 -6.12 -2.16
CA ASP A 110 -7.41 -6.59 -1.03
C ASP A 110 -5.90 -6.33 -1.29
N SER A 111 -5.36 -5.36 -0.56
CA SER A 111 -4.06 -4.71 -0.83
C SER A 111 -2.93 -5.24 0.06
N HIS A 112 -1.86 -5.82 -0.51
CA HIS A 112 -0.92 -6.63 0.28
C HIS A 112 0.45 -6.00 0.54
N HIS A 113 1.27 -5.80 -0.50
CA HIS A 113 2.68 -5.44 -0.35
C HIS A 113 2.96 -4.09 -1.00
N PRO A 114 2.86 -2.96 -0.26
CA PRO A 114 3.48 -1.71 -0.67
C PRO A 114 4.99 -1.83 -0.84
N ASP A 115 5.55 -1.21 -1.88
CA ASP A 115 7.00 -1.12 -2.11
C ASP A 115 7.45 0.29 -2.56
N LEU A 116 8.57 0.78 -2.03
CA LEU A 116 9.08 2.14 -2.26
C LEU A 116 9.97 2.23 -3.50
N SER A 117 9.90 3.35 -4.24
CA SER A 117 10.84 3.60 -5.33
C SER A 117 12.29 3.69 -4.83
N GLN A 118 13.20 3.03 -5.56
CA GLN A 118 14.61 2.91 -5.21
C GLN A 118 15.51 3.46 -6.33
N THR A 119 16.69 3.97 -5.95
CA THR A 119 17.75 4.41 -6.86
C THR A 119 19.09 3.91 -6.34
N ASN A 120 19.83 3.13 -7.14
CA ASN A 120 21.02 2.36 -6.72
C ASN A 120 20.78 1.41 -5.52
N GLY A 121 19.53 0.99 -5.32
CA GLY A 121 19.07 0.18 -4.20
C GLY A 121 18.93 0.96 -2.89
N GLU A 122 18.71 2.27 -2.95
CA GLU A 122 18.36 3.09 -1.79
C GLU A 122 16.96 3.67 -1.99
N VAL A 123 16.07 3.51 -1.01
CA VAL A 123 14.73 4.12 -1.06
C VAL A 123 14.84 5.64 -1.22
N ASP A 124 14.23 6.17 -2.27
CA ASP A 124 14.41 7.56 -2.70
C ASP A 124 13.21 8.47 -2.41
N GLY A 125 12.01 7.90 -2.28
CA GLY A 125 10.81 8.64 -1.90
C GLY A 125 10.12 9.39 -3.04
N ARG A 126 10.32 9.01 -4.31
CA ARG A 126 9.52 9.52 -5.44
C ARG A 126 8.08 8.98 -5.37
N TRP A 127 7.95 7.66 -5.29
CA TRP A 127 6.69 6.94 -5.35
C TRP A 127 6.65 5.79 -4.35
N ILE A 128 5.44 5.32 -4.05
CA ILE A 128 5.22 3.99 -3.48
C ILE A 128 4.24 3.24 -4.39
N PHE A 129 4.52 1.98 -4.64
CA PHE A 129 3.68 1.06 -5.41
C PHE A 129 2.92 0.17 -4.43
N ILE A 130 1.78 -0.37 -4.85
CA ILE A 130 1.04 -1.39 -4.08
C ILE A 130 0.21 -2.26 -5.03
N ASN A 131 -0.06 -3.51 -4.66
CA ASN A 131 -0.87 -4.46 -5.43
C ASN A 131 -2.33 -4.52 -4.95
N ALA A 132 -3.20 -4.98 -5.85
CA ALA A 132 -4.54 -5.47 -5.55
C ALA A 132 -4.62 -6.95 -5.93
N ASN A 133 -5.02 -7.81 -4.98
CA ASN A 133 -4.96 -9.26 -5.08
C ASN A 133 -6.19 -9.89 -5.77
N ASN A 134 -7.41 -9.41 -5.49
CA ASN A 134 -8.67 -9.98 -5.98
C ASN A 134 -8.84 -9.77 -7.49
N THR A 135 -8.74 -8.53 -7.96
CA THR A 135 -8.63 -8.21 -9.39
C THR A 135 -7.21 -7.70 -9.63
N PRO A 136 -6.29 -8.57 -10.13
CA PRO A 136 -4.88 -8.28 -10.33
C PRO A 136 -4.59 -6.88 -10.87
N ARG A 137 -4.18 -5.99 -9.98
CA ARG A 137 -3.83 -4.60 -10.29
C ARG A 137 -2.56 -4.21 -9.55
N VAL A 138 -1.88 -3.19 -10.07
CA VAL A 138 -0.76 -2.49 -9.43
C VAL A 138 -1.05 -1.00 -9.52
N ALA A 139 -0.89 -0.28 -8.40
CA ALA A 139 -1.03 1.16 -8.34
C ALA A 139 0.33 1.84 -8.12
N ARG A 140 0.45 3.10 -8.58
CA ARG A 140 1.53 4.03 -8.23
C ARG A 140 0.95 5.22 -7.49
N ILE A 141 1.43 5.42 -6.26
CA ILE A 141 1.06 6.51 -5.36
C ILE A 141 2.23 7.50 -5.30
N SER A 142 1.91 8.78 -5.39
CA SER A 142 2.88 9.86 -5.43
C SER A 142 3.24 10.32 -4.03
N LEU A 143 4.51 10.25 -3.65
CA LEU A 143 4.96 10.69 -2.32
C LEU A 143 5.20 12.21 -2.24
N LYS A 144 4.81 12.94 -3.29
CA LYS A 144 4.70 14.40 -3.34
C LYS A 144 3.30 14.90 -2.95
N THR A 145 2.24 14.20 -3.36
CA THR A 145 0.83 14.58 -3.12
C THR A 145 0.10 13.64 -2.15
N PHE A 146 0.65 12.44 -1.91
CA PHE A 146 0.02 11.33 -1.22
C PHE A 146 -1.29 10.86 -1.88
N GLU A 147 -1.38 10.97 -3.21
CA GLU A 147 -2.51 10.48 -4.01
C GLU A 147 -2.12 9.37 -5.00
N THR A 148 -3.10 8.55 -5.38
CA THR A 148 -2.94 7.50 -6.40
C THR A 148 -3.00 8.11 -7.80
N GLU A 149 -1.85 8.21 -8.47
CA GLU A 149 -1.74 8.79 -9.81
C GLU A 149 -2.06 7.79 -10.93
N GLU A 150 -2.01 6.48 -10.67
CA GLU A 150 -2.01 5.47 -11.74
C GLU A 150 -2.36 4.07 -11.22
N ILE A 151 -3.19 3.33 -11.96
CA ILE A 151 -3.54 1.93 -11.68
C ILE A 151 -3.49 1.13 -12.98
N LEU A 152 -2.78 0.01 -12.98
CA LEU A 152 -2.58 -0.87 -14.13
C LEU A 152 -3.06 -2.30 -13.79
N GLU A 153 -3.99 -2.82 -14.57
CA GLU A 153 -4.46 -4.20 -14.51
C GLU A 153 -3.41 -5.17 -15.06
N LEU A 154 -3.21 -6.30 -14.38
CA LEU A 154 -2.28 -7.36 -14.79
C LEU A 154 -3.06 -8.51 -15.44
N PRO A 155 -3.11 -8.61 -16.78
CA PRO A 155 -3.87 -9.66 -17.46
C PRO A 155 -3.30 -11.05 -17.17
N ASN A 156 -4.08 -12.09 -17.45
CA ASN A 156 -3.71 -13.51 -17.33
C ASN A 156 -3.32 -13.99 -15.90
N ALA A 157 -3.21 -13.09 -14.93
CA ALA A 157 -2.97 -13.42 -13.52
C ALA A 157 -4.27 -13.66 -12.76
N ALA A 158 -4.19 -14.35 -11.62
CA ALA A 158 -5.26 -14.45 -10.64
C ALA A 158 -4.66 -14.56 -9.23
N GLY A 159 -5.19 -13.78 -8.27
CA GLY A 159 -4.56 -13.62 -6.96
C GLY A 159 -3.19 -12.96 -7.07
N ASN A 160 -3.11 -11.66 -7.35
CA ASN A 160 -1.82 -10.97 -7.52
C ASN A 160 -1.11 -10.75 -6.17
N HIS A 161 -0.57 -11.81 -5.59
CA HIS A 161 -0.01 -11.81 -4.23
C HIS A 161 1.50 -11.56 -4.21
N SER A 162 2.26 -12.10 -5.16
CA SER A 162 3.71 -11.92 -5.28
C SER A 162 4.05 -10.56 -5.92
N SER A 163 3.48 -9.50 -5.35
CA SER A 163 3.45 -8.11 -5.84
C SER A 163 3.11 -7.14 -4.69
N THR A 164 3.53 -5.88 -4.69
CA THR A 164 4.49 -5.26 -5.63
C THR A 164 5.91 -5.37 -5.09
N PHE A 165 6.87 -5.68 -5.97
CA PHE A 165 8.30 -5.62 -5.63
C PHE A 165 9.09 -4.93 -6.75
N VAL A 166 9.84 -3.87 -6.45
CA VAL A 166 10.61 -3.07 -7.40
C VAL A 166 12.01 -3.64 -7.61
N THR A 167 12.62 -3.42 -8.78
CA THR A 167 14.05 -3.66 -8.99
C THR A 167 14.91 -2.51 -8.46
N GLU A 168 16.23 -2.72 -8.38
CA GLU A 168 17.19 -1.85 -7.66
C GLU A 168 17.16 -0.35 -8.05
N ASN A 169 16.77 0.01 -9.28
CA ASN A 169 16.59 1.40 -9.71
C ASN A 169 15.14 1.73 -10.10
N THR A 170 14.19 0.88 -9.69
CA THR A 170 12.81 0.85 -10.16
C THR A 170 12.74 0.84 -11.69
N GLU A 171 13.49 -0.06 -12.33
CA GLU A 171 13.34 -0.37 -13.76
C GLU A 171 12.05 -1.15 -14.03
N TYR A 172 11.73 -2.09 -13.13
CA TYR A 172 10.51 -2.89 -13.14
C TYR A 172 9.89 -2.96 -11.73
N ILE A 173 8.58 -3.15 -11.71
CA ILE A 173 7.80 -3.73 -10.61
C ILE A 173 7.39 -5.14 -11.06
N VAL A 174 7.43 -6.13 -10.18
CA VAL A 174 6.87 -7.46 -10.46
C VAL A 174 5.50 -7.69 -9.81
N GLY A 175 4.71 -8.54 -10.46
CA GLY A 175 3.50 -9.13 -9.87
C GLY A 175 3.26 -10.55 -10.36
N GLY A 176 2.70 -11.42 -9.52
CA GLY A 176 2.68 -12.86 -9.75
C GLY A 176 1.39 -13.55 -9.34
N THR A 177 1.06 -14.61 -10.07
CA THR A 177 -0.16 -15.42 -9.91
C THR A 177 -0.07 -16.34 -8.68
N ARG A 178 -0.88 -16.08 -7.65
CA ARG A 178 -1.07 -16.99 -6.52
C ARG A 178 -2.00 -18.15 -6.84
N PHE A 179 -3.02 -17.90 -7.65
CA PHE A 179 -4.02 -18.90 -8.04
C PHE A 179 -3.82 -19.25 -9.51
N SER A 180 -3.10 -20.33 -9.81
CA SER A 180 -2.91 -20.73 -11.21
C SER A 180 -4.24 -20.95 -11.93
N VAL A 181 -4.28 -20.61 -13.22
CA VAL A 181 -5.47 -20.67 -14.10
C VAL A 181 -5.06 -21.16 -15.49
N PRO A 182 -5.99 -21.59 -16.37
CA PRO A 182 -5.66 -21.84 -17.78
C PRO A 182 -5.23 -20.53 -18.47
N ILE A 183 -4.09 -20.55 -19.17
CA ILE A 183 -3.55 -19.38 -19.90
C ILE A 183 -3.22 -19.79 -21.34
N PRO A 184 -3.93 -19.25 -22.36
CA PRO A 184 -5.10 -18.37 -22.26
C PRO A 184 -6.29 -19.08 -21.59
N GLN A 185 -7.25 -18.31 -21.08
CA GLN A 185 -8.43 -18.86 -20.41
C GLN A 185 -9.26 -19.77 -21.36
N GLU A 186 -9.49 -20.99 -20.92
CA GLU A 186 -10.26 -22.02 -21.63
C GLU A 186 -11.22 -22.78 -20.69
N ASP A 187 -12.24 -23.43 -21.26
CA ASP A 187 -13.16 -24.31 -20.53
C ASP A 187 -12.54 -25.69 -20.31
N VAL A 188 -12.02 -25.91 -19.10
CA VAL A 188 -11.40 -27.17 -18.69
C VAL A 188 -11.83 -27.60 -17.29
N ALA A 189 -12.03 -28.89 -17.12
CA ALA A 189 -12.42 -29.47 -15.84
C ALA A 189 -11.31 -29.29 -14.79
N ILE A 190 -11.66 -28.77 -13.60
CA ILE A 190 -10.72 -28.49 -12.49
C ILE A 190 -9.86 -29.72 -12.12
N LYS A 191 -10.41 -30.93 -12.22
CA LYS A 191 -9.67 -32.20 -12.02
C LYS A 191 -8.46 -32.40 -12.95
N ASP A 192 -8.38 -31.67 -14.06
CA ASP A 192 -7.26 -31.69 -15.01
C ASP A 192 -6.25 -30.55 -14.73
N TYR A 193 -6.28 -29.92 -13.54
CA TYR A 193 -5.43 -28.78 -13.14
C TYR A 193 -3.95 -28.98 -13.52
N LYS A 194 -3.37 -30.10 -13.10
CA LYS A 194 -1.95 -30.41 -13.26
C LYS A 194 -1.51 -30.37 -14.72
N GLY A 195 -0.53 -29.51 -15.03
CA GLY A 195 -0.01 -29.28 -16.37
C GLY A 195 -0.88 -28.45 -17.33
N LYS A 196 -2.20 -28.31 -17.09
CA LYS A 196 -3.06 -27.38 -17.87
C LYS A 196 -3.02 -25.96 -17.29
N PHE A 197 -3.18 -25.85 -15.98
CA PHE A 197 -3.17 -24.57 -15.28
C PHE A 197 -1.74 -24.03 -15.22
N LYS A 198 -1.61 -22.70 -15.15
CA LYS A 198 -0.36 -21.94 -15.30
C LYS A 198 -0.31 -20.79 -14.31
N GLY A 199 0.90 -20.49 -13.85
CA GLY A 199 1.21 -19.19 -13.28
C GLY A 199 1.65 -18.20 -14.36
N VAL A 200 1.45 -16.92 -14.11
CA VAL A 200 2.06 -15.82 -14.86
C VAL A 200 2.77 -14.88 -13.88
N ILE A 201 3.94 -14.39 -14.29
CA ILE A 201 4.71 -13.36 -13.59
C ILE A 201 4.88 -12.16 -14.52
N SER A 202 4.25 -11.05 -14.17
CA SER A 202 4.26 -9.79 -14.92
C SER A 202 5.47 -8.95 -14.55
N PHE A 203 6.13 -8.39 -15.56
CA PHE A 203 7.17 -7.38 -15.41
C PHE A 203 6.63 -6.04 -15.91
N VAL A 204 6.13 -5.23 -14.96
CA VAL A 204 5.64 -3.87 -15.20
C VAL A 204 6.83 -2.94 -15.22
N LYS A 205 7.18 -2.43 -16.40
CA LYS A 205 8.27 -1.48 -16.57
C LYS A 205 7.85 -0.10 -16.11
N VAL A 206 8.75 0.62 -15.45
CA VAL A 206 8.52 1.97 -14.93
C VAL A 206 9.38 2.96 -15.72
N ASN A 207 8.80 4.09 -16.12
CA ASN A 207 9.57 5.20 -16.68
C ASN A 207 10.38 5.87 -15.55
N PRO A 208 11.72 5.99 -15.65
CA PRO A 208 12.55 6.48 -14.54
C PRO A 208 12.36 7.97 -14.23
N GLU A 209 11.84 8.76 -15.19
CA GLU A 209 11.61 10.20 -15.06
C GLU A 209 10.17 10.50 -14.58
N THR A 210 9.16 9.81 -15.13
CA THR A 210 7.74 10.11 -14.89
C THR A 210 7.01 9.12 -14.00
N GLY A 211 7.59 7.95 -13.74
CA GLY A 211 6.93 6.86 -13.01
C GLY A 211 5.90 6.07 -13.83
N LYS A 212 5.53 6.51 -15.05
CA LYS A 212 4.48 5.83 -15.85
C LYS A 212 4.81 4.35 -16.04
N MET A 213 3.84 3.51 -15.73
CA MET A 213 3.90 2.05 -15.76
C MET A 213 3.53 1.49 -17.14
N ASN A 214 3.99 0.27 -17.46
CA ASN A 214 3.57 -0.49 -18.64
C ASN A 214 3.87 -1.98 -18.46
N VAL A 215 2.95 -2.89 -18.79
CA VAL A 215 3.26 -4.34 -18.87
C VAL A 215 4.17 -4.59 -20.06
N GLU A 216 5.49 -4.66 -19.84
CA GLU A 216 6.47 -4.85 -20.92
C GLU A 216 6.50 -6.32 -21.39
N PHE A 217 6.39 -7.26 -20.45
CA PHE A 217 6.23 -8.68 -20.71
C PHE A 217 5.64 -9.43 -19.51
N GLN A 218 5.22 -10.67 -19.75
CA GLN A 218 4.90 -11.66 -18.72
C GLN A 218 5.69 -12.95 -18.99
N VAL A 219 6.17 -13.59 -17.93
CA VAL A 219 6.74 -14.94 -17.99
C VAL A 219 5.62 -15.94 -17.71
N LEU A 220 5.38 -16.86 -18.64
CA LEU A 220 4.47 -17.99 -18.47
C LEU A 220 5.18 -19.12 -17.73
N MET A 221 4.57 -19.61 -16.66
CA MET A 221 5.18 -20.48 -15.66
C MET A 221 4.34 -21.75 -15.42
N PRO A 222 4.91 -22.81 -14.80
CA PRO A 222 4.15 -23.96 -14.31
C PRO A 222 2.98 -23.58 -13.38
N GLY A 223 2.02 -24.50 -13.20
CA GLY A 223 0.79 -24.32 -12.42
C GLY A 223 0.97 -24.29 -10.89
N PHE A 224 2.09 -23.76 -10.41
CA PHE A 224 2.39 -23.59 -8.99
C PHE A 224 1.71 -22.32 -8.44
N ASN A 225 1.71 -22.15 -7.12
CA ASN A 225 1.19 -20.93 -6.48
C ASN A 225 2.38 -20.05 -6.08
N TYR A 226 2.51 -18.86 -6.66
CA TYR A 226 3.64 -17.95 -6.43
C TYR A 226 3.32 -17.01 -5.25
N ASP A 227 3.97 -17.23 -4.11
CA ASP A 227 3.58 -16.63 -2.81
C ASP A 227 4.11 -15.20 -2.68
N LEU A 228 5.40 -15.02 -2.39
CA LEU A 228 6.09 -13.73 -2.31
C LEU A 228 7.13 -13.60 -3.43
N ALA A 229 7.63 -12.38 -3.61
CA ALA A 229 8.78 -12.10 -4.46
C ALA A 229 9.75 -11.14 -3.75
N HIS A 230 11.00 -11.10 -4.21
CA HIS A 230 11.92 -10.00 -3.93
C HIS A 230 12.92 -9.87 -5.07
N SER A 231 13.13 -8.64 -5.55
CA SER A 231 14.13 -8.34 -6.57
C SER A 231 15.56 -8.51 -6.06
N GLY A 232 16.43 -9.02 -6.92
CA GLY A 232 17.87 -9.01 -6.68
C GLY A 232 18.45 -7.59 -6.73
N LYS A 233 19.42 -7.34 -5.87
CA LYS A 233 20.07 -6.05 -5.64
C LYS A 233 21.58 -6.24 -5.53
N GLY A 234 22.42 -5.25 -5.83
CA GLY A 234 23.87 -5.36 -5.66
C GLY A 234 24.46 -6.53 -6.47
N LYS A 235 24.91 -7.60 -5.80
CA LYS A 235 25.41 -8.80 -6.51
C LYS A 235 24.35 -9.48 -7.37
N SER A 236 23.11 -9.57 -6.89
CA SER A 236 22.01 -10.26 -7.57
C SER A 236 21.19 -9.35 -8.51
N HIS A 237 21.69 -8.14 -8.79
CA HIS A 237 21.11 -7.26 -9.80
C HIS A 237 20.91 -7.99 -11.14
N GLY A 238 19.77 -7.76 -11.80
CA GLY A 238 19.38 -8.49 -13.02
C GLY A 238 18.56 -9.76 -12.77
N TRP A 239 18.28 -10.10 -11.51
CA TRP A 239 17.42 -11.22 -11.11
C TRP A 239 16.24 -10.76 -10.25
N VAL A 240 15.20 -11.60 -10.16
CA VAL A 240 14.11 -11.54 -9.16
C VAL A 240 13.85 -12.97 -8.66
N PHE A 241 13.52 -13.12 -7.39
CA PHE A 241 13.27 -14.41 -6.74
C PHE A 241 11.82 -14.49 -6.27
N PHE A 242 11.17 -15.64 -6.47
CA PHE A 242 9.77 -15.88 -6.09
C PHE A 242 9.65 -17.19 -5.29
N THR A 243 9.00 -17.19 -4.14
CA THR A 243 8.61 -18.46 -3.48
C THR A 243 7.47 -19.13 -4.23
N THR A 244 7.45 -20.46 -4.20
CA THR A 244 6.32 -21.26 -4.66
C THR A 244 5.83 -22.19 -3.56
N TYR A 245 4.53 -22.39 -3.47
CA TYR A 245 3.92 -23.58 -2.84
C TYR A 245 3.02 -24.30 -3.84
N ASN A 246 2.45 -25.45 -3.47
CA ASN A 246 1.62 -26.26 -4.36
C ASN A 246 2.38 -26.73 -5.62
N THR A 247 3.67 -27.08 -5.48
CA THR A 247 4.45 -27.67 -6.60
C THR A 247 4.02 -29.09 -6.96
N GLU A 248 3.14 -29.67 -6.14
CA GLU A 248 2.31 -30.85 -6.42
C GLU A 248 1.25 -30.60 -7.50
N GLU A 249 0.84 -29.34 -7.70
CA GLU A 249 -0.28 -28.92 -8.56
C GLU A 249 -1.63 -29.54 -8.13
N ALA A 250 -1.91 -29.47 -6.83
CA ALA A 250 -3.18 -29.87 -6.22
C ALA A 250 -4.25 -28.76 -6.37
N ASN A 251 -5.52 -29.15 -6.27
CA ASN A 251 -6.70 -28.32 -6.53
C ASN A 251 -7.82 -28.44 -5.46
N THR A 252 -7.61 -29.25 -4.42
CA THR A 252 -8.55 -29.50 -3.32
C THR A 252 -7.77 -29.98 -2.09
N LEU A 253 -8.33 -29.80 -0.88
CA LEU A 253 -7.69 -30.16 0.41
C LEU A 253 -6.23 -29.70 0.47
N LEU A 254 -5.96 -28.45 0.08
CA LEU A 254 -4.60 -27.94 -0.14
C LEU A 254 -3.75 -27.96 1.14
N GLU A 255 -4.39 -27.89 2.31
CA GLU A 255 -3.78 -28.08 3.63
C GLU A 255 -3.20 -29.49 3.86
N VAL A 256 -3.53 -30.45 2.99
CA VAL A 256 -2.94 -31.79 2.90
C VAL A 256 -2.14 -31.95 1.60
N GLU A 257 -2.76 -31.69 0.45
CA GLU A 257 -2.25 -32.11 -0.86
C GLU A 257 -1.20 -31.15 -1.46
N ALA A 258 -1.21 -29.86 -1.09
CA ALA A 258 -0.27 -28.84 -1.61
C ALA A 258 1.01 -28.68 -0.76
N SER A 259 1.30 -29.68 0.07
CA SER A 259 2.45 -29.76 0.98
C SER A 259 2.85 -31.22 1.24
N GLN A 260 2.84 -32.06 0.19
CA GLN A 260 3.33 -33.44 0.25
C GLN A 260 4.84 -33.52 -0.03
N ASN A 261 5.37 -32.72 -0.96
CA ASN A 261 6.79 -32.65 -1.29
C ASN A 261 7.64 -32.22 -0.07
N ASP A 262 8.86 -32.75 0.08
CA ASP A 262 9.80 -32.26 1.12
C ASP A 262 10.30 -30.84 0.84
N TYR A 263 10.35 -30.47 -0.43
CA TYR A 263 10.80 -29.17 -0.94
C TYR A 263 9.83 -28.67 -2.01
N ASP A 264 9.43 -27.40 -1.89
CA ASP A 264 8.98 -26.61 -3.03
C ASP A 264 10.20 -25.83 -3.57
N TYR A 265 9.99 -24.69 -4.24
CA TYR A 265 11.06 -23.90 -4.85
C TYR A 265 11.04 -22.42 -4.45
N VAL A 266 12.21 -21.80 -4.56
CA VAL A 266 12.33 -20.39 -4.97
C VAL A 266 12.66 -20.39 -6.47
N ALA A 267 11.82 -19.77 -7.29
CA ALA A 267 12.07 -19.55 -8.70
C ALA A 267 12.93 -18.29 -8.88
N ALA A 268 14.15 -18.45 -9.39
CA ALA A 268 15.07 -17.37 -9.71
C ALA A 268 14.93 -17.01 -11.20
N ILE A 269 14.49 -15.79 -11.50
CA ILE A 269 14.20 -15.30 -12.86
C ILE A 269 15.22 -14.24 -13.26
N ASN A 270 15.88 -14.43 -14.40
CA ASN A 270 16.86 -13.50 -14.95
C ASN A 270 16.18 -12.53 -15.93
N TRP A 271 15.86 -11.32 -15.48
CA TRP A 271 15.16 -10.33 -16.31
C TRP A 271 16.07 -9.67 -17.35
N LYS A 272 17.40 -9.73 -17.21
CA LYS A 272 18.32 -9.32 -18.29
C LYS A 272 18.28 -10.30 -19.46
N VAL A 273 18.18 -11.60 -19.18
CA VAL A 273 17.94 -12.63 -20.20
C VAL A 273 16.54 -12.45 -20.82
N ALA A 274 15.52 -12.07 -20.04
CA ALA A 274 14.20 -11.72 -20.56
C ALA A 274 14.25 -10.52 -21.54
N GLU A 275 14.91 -9.42 -21.15
CA GLU A 275 15.14 -8.27 -22.03
C GLU A 275 15.84 -8.69 -23.33
N ASP A 276 16.85 -9.56 -23.26
CA ASP A 276 17.60 -10.02 -24.44
C ASP A 276 16.77 -10.95 -25.34
N TYR A 277 15.87 -11.76 -24.79
CA TYR A 277 14.88 -12.50 -25.60
C TYR A 277 13.89 -11.57 -26.30
N ILE A 278 13.43 -10.50 -25.62
CA ILE A 278 12.55 -9.49 -26.22
C ILE A 278 13.26 -8.73 -27.35
N LYS A 279 14.52 -8.31 -27.16
CA LYS A 279 15.38 -7.70 -28.20
C LYS A 279 15.58 -8.62 -29.42
N GLN A 280 15.55 -9.94 -29.21
CA GLN A 280 15.66 -10.96 -30.26
C GLN A 280 14.33 -11.33 -30.93
N GLY A 281 13.19 -10.76 -30.52
CA GLY A 281 11.86 -11.14 -31.02
C GLY A 281 11.39 -12.52 -30.56
N LYS A 282 11.96 -13.07 -29.48
CA LYS A 282 11.67 -14.41 -28.94
C LYS A 282 10.58 -14.33 -27.86
N PHE A 283 9.40 -13.88 -28.27
CA PHE A 283 8.18 -13.82 -27.45
C PHE A 283 6.96 -14.12 -28.33
N THR A 284 5.84 -14.45 -27.69
CA THR A 284 4.53 -14.56 -28.36
C THR A 284 3.67 -13.38 -27.94
N GLU A 285 3.03 -12.69 -28.88
CA GLU A 285 1.99 -11.70 -28.56
C GLU A 285 0.68 -12.44 -28.24
N MET A 286 0.17 -12.25 -27.02
CA MET A 286 -1.10 -12.81 -26.58
C MET A 286 -2.15 -11.70 -26.51
N LYS A 287 -3.34 -11.91 -27.08
CA LYS A 287 -4.48 -11.01 -26.85
C LYS A 287 -4.95 -11.18 -25.41
N ALA A 288 -4.89 -10.10 -24.66
CA ALA A 288 -5.27 -10.04 -23.26
C ALA A 288 -5.67 -8.59 -22.91
N PRO A 289 -6.93 -8.20 -23.18
CA PRO A 289 -7.40 -6.83 -22.96
C PRO A 289 -7.38 -6.49 -21.47
N HIS A 290 -6.69 -5.42 -21.10
CA HIS A 290 -6.54 -4.95 -19.72
C HIS A 290 -6.52 -3.42 -19.64
N TYR A 291 -6.91 -2.88 -18.49
CA TYR A 291 -7.04 -1.45 -18.25
C TYR A 291 -5.74 -0.82 -17.71
N HIS A 292 -5.38 0.31 -18.30
CA HIS A 292 -4.40 1.25 -17.78
C HIS A 292 -5.11 2.55 -17.42
N ASN A 293 -5.30 2.76 -16.13
CA ASN A 293 -5.95 3.96 -15.59
C ASN A 293 -4.90 4.95 -15.09
N THR A 294 -5.08 6.24 -15.38
CA THR A 294 -4.16 7.32 -15.02
C THR A 294 -4.94 8.53 -14.52
N TYR A 295 -4.44 9.23 -13.51
CA TYR A 295 -4.90 10.54 -13.04
C TYR A 295 -3.85 11.61 -13.38
N SER A 296 -4.31 12.85 -13.52
CA SER A 296 -3.51 13.99 -13.97
C SER A 296 -3.67 15.15 -13.00
N ASP A 297 -2.62 15.46 -12.23
CA ASP A 297 -2.50 16.64 -11.36
C ASP A 297 -2.73 17.97 -12.13
N ASP A 298 -2.42 18.00 -13.43
CA ASP A 298 -2.54 19.20 -14.28
C ASP A 298 -4.01 19.49 -14.67
N THR A 299 -4.79 18.43 -14.92
CA THR A 299 -6.17 18.51 -15.40
C THR A 299 -7.20 18.02 -14.38
N HIS A 300 -6.77 17.72 -13.15
CA HIS A 300 -7.53 17.09 -12.06
C HIS A 300 -8.47 15.96 -12.51
N THR A 301 -8.00 15.07 -13.40
CA THR A 301 -8.89 14.09 -14.07
C THR A 301 -8.23 12.75 -14.31
N GLY A 302 -9.00 11.69 -14.01
CA GLY A 302 -8.73 10.30 -14.36
C GLY A 302 -9.12 9.95 -15.80
N LYS A 303 -8.47 8.95 -16.37
CA LYS A 303 -8.72 8.35 -17.69
C LYS A 303 -8.43 6.85 -17.65
N SER A 304 -9.12 6.09 -18.48
CA SER A 304 -8.92 4.65 -18.68
C SER A 304 -8.56 4.38 -20.14
N GLU A 305 -7.46 3.68 -20.38
CA GLU A 305 -7.01 3.21 -21.69
C GLU A 305 -7.00 1.67 -21.70
N VAL A 306 -7.47 1.03 -22.78
CA VAL A 306 -7.46 -0.44 -22.89
C VAL A 306 -6.26 -0.88 -23.73
N ILE A 307 -5.40 -1.73 -23.15
CA ILE A 307 -4.26 -2.35 -23.82
C ILE A 307 -4.68 -3.76 -24.27
N GLU A 308 -4.65 -4.00 -25.58
CA GLU A 308 -5.22 -5.21 -26.20
C GLU A 308 -4.34 -6.48 -26.09
N THR A 309 -3.01 -6.32 -25.95
CA THR A 309 -2.04 -7.43 -26.04
C THR A 309 -0.91 -7.32 -25.02
N VAL A 310 -0.27 -8.45 -24.71
CA VAL A 310 0.96 -8.54 -23.91
C VAL A 310 1.98 -9.49 -24.55
N LYS A 311 3.27 -9.28 -24.27
CA LYS A 311 4.35 -10.17 -24.70
C LYS A 311 4.52 -11.31 -23.70
N ILE A 312 4.43 -12.55 -24.15
CA ILE A 312 4.62 -13.75 -23.33
C ILE A 312 5.99 -14.38 -23.61
N LEU A 313 6.74 -14.64 -22.54
CA LEU A 313 7.95 -15.44 -22.52
C LEU A 313 7.65 -16.79 -21.85
N ASP A 314 7.67 -17.89 -22.62
CA ASP A 314 7.44 -19.23 -22.07
C ASP A 314 8.72 -19.76 -21.41
N ALA A 315 8.71 -19.90 -20.08
CA ALA A 315 9.85 -20.39 -19.32
C ALA A 315 10.31 -21.80 -19.71
N SER A 316 9.41 -22.64 -20.26
CA SER A 316 9.75 -23.99 -20.74
C SER A 316 10.52 -24.00 -22.06
N GLN A 317 10.54 -22.88 -22.78
CA GLN A 317 11.14 -22.75 -24.12
C GLN A 317 12.38 -21.83 -24.16
N LEU A 318 12.76 -21.22 -23.02
CA LEU A 318 13.73 -20.12 -22.94
C LEU A 318 14.87 -20.43 -21.94
N PRO A 319 15.88 -21.25 -22.33
CA PRO A 319 16.94 -21.71 -21.45
C PRO A 319 17.74 -20.58 -20.78
N GLY A 320 17.74 -20.56 -19.45
CA GLY A 320 18.43 -19.55 -18.65
C GLY A 320 17.57 -18.36 -18.22
N LEU A 321 16.29 -18.30 -18.63
CA LEU A 321 15.33 -17.32 -18.12
C LEU A 321 14.96 -17.61 -16.65
N VAL A 322 14.81 -18.89 -16.28
CA VAL A 322 14.36 -19.34 -14.95
C VAL A 322 15.21 -20.51 -14.46
N TYR A 323 15.48 -20.55 -13.15
CA TYR A 323 16.02 -21.71 -12.43
C TYR A 323 15.23 -21.94 -11.13
N LEU A 324 15.08 -23.21 -10.70
CA LEU A 324 14.37 -23.56 -9.47
C LEU A 324 15.35 -23.94 -8.35
N LEU A 325 15.25 -23.26 -7.20
CA LEU A 325 16.08 -23.50 -6.01
C LEU A 325 15.27 -24.29 -4.98
N PRO A 326 15.56 -25.56 -4.68
CA PRO A 326 14.79 -26.35 -3.73
C PRO A 326 14.76 -25.69 -2.35
N THR A 327 13.57 -25.57 -1.75
CA THR A 327 13.36 -24.80 -0.51
C THR A 327 12.29 -25.48 0.35
N PRO A 328 12.64 -25.92 1.58
CA PRO A 328 11.68 -26.56 2.49
C PRO A 328 10.91 -25.52 3.31
N LYS A 329 9.61 -25.64 3.54
CA LYS A 329 8.63 -26.50 2.87
C LYS A 329 7.34 -25.69 2.71
N SER A 330 6.88 -25.56 1.46
CA SER A 330 5.86 -24.60 1.05
C SER A 330 6.18 -23.19 1.59
N PRO A 331 7.36 -22.63 1.29
CA PRO A 331 7.87 -21.41 1.90
C PRO A 331 6.97 -20.19 1.65
N HIS A 332 7.11 -19.15 2.46
CA HIS A 332 6.32 -17.91 2.37
C HIS A 332 7.15 -16.75 1.81
N GLY A 333 7.81 -15.94 2.65
CA GLY A 333 8.72 -14.88 2.20
C GLY A 333 9.97 -15.41 1.48
N VAL A 334 10.48 -14.62 0.55
CA VAL A 334 11.81 -14.79 -0.06
C VAL A 334 12.53 -13.45 0.01
N ASP A 335 13.56 -13.35 0.84
CA ASP A 335 14.11 -12.03 1.21
C ASP A 335 15.59 -11.96 0.86
N VAL A 336 16.00 -10.88 0.17
CA VAL A 336 17.35 -10.72 -0.38
C VAL A 336 18.16 -9.79 0.53
N ASP A 337 19.35 -10.19 0.96
CA ASP A 337 20.16 -9.36 1.86
C ASP A 337 20.66 -8.04 1.19
N PRO A 338 21.03 -7.00 1.96
CA PRO A 338 21.54 -5.72 1.44
C PRO A 338 22.75 -5.81 0.49
N THR A 339 23.52 -6.90 0.52
CA THR A 339 24.63 -7.15 -0.44
C THR A 339 24.17 -7.88 -1.71
N GLY A 340 23.02 -8.55 -1.66
CA GLY A 340 22.49 -9.41 -2.72
C GLY A 340 23.18 -10.76 -2.87
N GLU A 341 23.99 -11.18 -1.90
CA GLU A 341 24.62 -12.50 -1.88
C GLU A 341 23.64 -13.57 -1.39
N TYR A 342 22.76 -13.25 -0.45
CA TYR A 342 21.96 -14.23 0.27
C TYR A 342 20.47 -14.05 -0.02
N ILE A 343 19.80 -15.18 -0.29
CA ILE A 343 18.37 -15.26 -0.53
C ILE A 343 17.77 -16.17 0.54
N VAL A 344 16.97 -15.61 1.44
CA VAL A 344 16.39 -16.28 2.59
C VAL A 344 15.03 -16.87 2.20
N GLY A 345 14.91 -18.20 2.24
CA GLY A 345 13.63 -18.89 2.00
C GLY A 345 12.92 -19.18 3.32
N ASN A 346 11.83 -18.45 3.59
CA ASN A 346 11.10 -18.55 4.87
C ASN A 346 10.23 -19.80 4.89
N GLY A 347 10.72 -20.84 5.56
CA GLY A 347 10.28 -22.22 5.35
C GLY A 347 8.86 -22.60 5.74
N LYS A 348 8.04 -21.69 6.29
CA LYS A 348 6.62 -21.85 6.71
C LYS A 348 6.32 -23.13 7.51
N LEU A 349 6.21 -24.28 6.85
CA LEU A 349 5.97 -25.58 7.48
C LEU A 349 7.26 -26.24 8.01
N ALA A 350 8.42 -25.87 7.46
CA ALA A 350 9.73 -26.20 8.02
C ALA A 350 10.07 -25.25 9.17
N SER A 351 10.63 -25.80 10.26
CA SER A 351 11.12 -25.03 11.40
C SER A 351 12.51 -24.43 11.20
N GLU A 352 13.28 -24.95 10.23
CA GLU A 352 14.61 -24.46 9.86
C GLU A 352 14.52 -23.42 8.73
N LEU A 353 15.26 -22.32 8.85
CA LEU A 353 15.31 -21.24 7.85
C LEU A 353 16.45 -21.47 6.87
N THR A 354 16.14 -21.71 5.59
CA THR A 354 17.13 -21.99 4.54
C THR A 354 17.66 -20.69 3.93
N VAL A 355 18.98 -20.55 3.82
CA VAL A 355 19.62 -19.41 3.15
C VAL A 355 20.38 -19.91 1.93
N HIS A 356 19.99 -19.47 0.75
CA HIS A 356 20.67 -19.70 -0.53
C HIS A 356 21.76 -18.65 -0.77
N SER A 357 22.79 -18.98 -1.55
CA SER A 357 23.81 -18.02 -2.02
C SER A 357 23.70 -17.80 -3.52
N PHE A 358 23.70 -16.53 -3.93
CA PHE A 358 23.69 -16.10 -5.31
C PHE A 358 25.00 -16.47 -6.04
N SER A 359 26.16 -16.27 -5.40
CA SER A 359 27.45 -16.69 -5.96
C SER A 359 27.51 -18.21 -6.16
N LYS A 360 26.94 -18.99 -5.23
CA LYS A 360 26.75 -20.43 -5.38
C LYS A 360 25.77 -20.79 -6.50
N MET A 361 24.63 -20.10 -6.59
CA MET A 361 23.63 -20.30 -7.66
C MET A 361 24.25 -20.14 -9.05
N LEU A 362 24.97 -19.05 -9.30
CA LEU A 362 25.65 -18.81 -10.58
C LEU A 362 26.68 -19.90 -10.88
N LYS A 363 27.46 -20.33 -9.89
CA LYS A 363 28.40 -21.44 -10.07
C LYS A 363 27.70 -22.77 -10.35
N ALA A 364 26.60 -23.06 -9.67
CA ALA A 364 25.81 -24.27 -9.91
C ALA A 364 25.18 -24.29 -11.32
N ILE A 365 24.85 -23.11 -11.87
CA ILE A 365 24.41 -22.95 -13.27
C ILE A 365 25.56 -23.21 -14.25
N GLU A 366 26.76 -22.67 -14.00
CA GLU A 366 27.97 -22.88 -14.80
C GLU A 366 28.40 -24.36 -14.82
N ASP A 367 28.50 -24.98 -13.64
CA ASP A 367 28.88 -26.39 -13.44
C ASP A 367 27.77 -27.37 -13.88
N LYS A 368 26.57 -26.87 -14.22
CA LYS A 368 25.34 -27.64 -14.50
C LYS A 368 24.98 -28.62 -13.37
N ALA A 369 25.12 -28.17 -12.13
CA ALA A 369 24.81 -28.92 -10.92
C ALA A 369 23.28 -29.00 -10.67
N PHE A 370 22.56 -29.58 -11.62
CA PHE A 370 21.10 -29.72 -11.62
C PHE A 370 20.65 -31.09 -11.13
N ASP A 371 19.48 -31.15 -10.50
CA ASP A 371 18.81 -32.38 -10.03
C ASP A 371 17.51 -32.63 -10.81
N GLY A 372 17.65 -32.65 -12.13
CA GLY A 372 16.52 -32.72 -13.07
C GLY A 372 15.89 -31.36 -13.36
N GLU A 373 14.63 -31.38 -13.76
CA GLU A 373 13.87 -30.23 -14.24
C GLU A 373 12.37 -30.35 -13.92
N LYS A 374 11.65 -29.23 -14.03
CA LYS A 374 10.18 -29.17 -14.02
C LYS A 374 9.74 -28.38 -15.24
N TYR A 375 8.99 -29.01 -16.15
CA TYR A 375 8.51 -28.36 -17.39
C TYR A 375 9.64 -27.66 -18.18
N GLY A 376 10.79 -28.31 -18.37
CA GLY A 376 11.96 -27.73 -19.05
C GLY A 376 12.78 -26.72 -18.23
N ILE A 377 12.33 -26.32 -17.04
CA ILE A 377 13.04 -25.41 -16.14
C ILE A 377 14.00 -26.22 -15.24
N PRO A 378 15.33 -25.95 -15.24
CA PRO A 378 16.28 -26.73 -14.44
C PRO A 378 16.12 -26.50 -12.93
N THR A 379 16.18 -27.58 -12.16
CA THR A 379 16.23 -27.57 -10.70
C THR A 379 17.67 -27.64 -10.23
N ILE A 380 18.14 -26.72 -9.39
CA ILE A 380 19.51 -26.73 -8.87
C ILE A 380 19.64 -27.68 -7.67
N LYS A 381 20.77 -28.38 -7.54
CA LYS A 381 21.05 -29.24 -6.37
C LYS A 381 21.15 -28.43 -5.09
N MET A 382 20.43 -28.85 -4.05
CA MET A 382 20.36 -28.19 -2.73
C MET A 382 21.76 -27.83 -2.19
N ASP A 383 22.65 -28.81 -2.03
CA ASP A 383 24.02 -28.63 -1.52
C ASP A 383 24.88 -27.66 -2.36
N ALA A 384 24.57 -27.54 -3.65
CA ALA A 384 25.28 -26.66 -4.57
C ALA A 384 24.88 -25.18 -4.42
N VAL A 385 23.68 -24.88 -3.90
CA VAL A 385 23.15 -23.50 -3.76
C VAL A 385 23.06 -23.00 -2.31
N VAL A 386 22.77 -23.86 -1.33
CA VAL A 386 22.59 -23.46 0.07
C VAL A 386 23.85 -22.85 0.67
N ALA A 387 23.76 -21.63 1.18
CA ALA A 387 24.80 -20.95 1.95
C ALA A 387 24.87 -21.45 3.39
N GLY A 388 23.71 -21.70 3.99
CA GLY A 388 23.56 -22.18 5.36
C GLY A 388 22.11 -22.33 5.77
N VAL A 389 21.91 -22.72 7.03
CA VAL A 389 20.59 -22.92 7.65
C VAL A 389 20.64 -22.35 9.06
N VAL A 390 19.73 -21.43 9.39
CA VAL A 390 19.62 -20.90 10.77
C VAL A 390 18.93 -21.97 11.61
N LYS A 391 19.62 -22.51 12.62
CA LYS A 391 19.12 -23.62 13.43
C LYS A 391 18.34 -23.17 14.66
N SER A 392 17.44 -24.03 15.12
CA SER A 392 16.52 -23.76 16.23
C SER A 392 15.69 -22.48 16.03
N SER A 393 15.38 -22.13 14.77
CA SER A 393 14.92 -20.80 14.35
C SER A 393 13.63 -20.38 15.06
N GLY A 394 12.61 -21.25 15.08
CA GLY A 394 11.34 -21.04 15.77
C GLY A 394 10.28 -21.97 15.21
N LEU A 395 8.99 -21.61 15.31
CA LEU A 395 7.90 -22.33 14.62
C LEU A 395 7.10 -21.38 13.71
N GLY A 396 7.04 -21.72 12.42
CA GLY A 396 6.35 -20.94 11.40
C GLY A 396 7.11 -19.71 10.88
N PRO A 397 8.34 -19.84 10.35
CA PRO A 397 9.06 -18.72 9.72
C PRO A 397 8.29 -18.17 8.51
N LEU A 398 7.98 -16.87 8.50
CA LEU A 398 7.19 -16.23 7.44
C LEU A 398 7.94 -15.15 6.62
N HIS A 399 8.62 -14.20 7.26
CA HIS A 399 9.33 -13.10 6.58
C HIS A 399 10.59 -12.71 7.35
N THR A 400 11.60 -12.18 6.65
CA THR A 400 12.88 -11.73 7.19
C THR A 400 13.27 -10.34 6.70
N GLU A 401 13.65 -9.47 7.64
CA GLU A 401 14.18 -8.12 7.36
C GLU A 401 15.64 -7.96 7.83
N PHE A 402 16.34 -6.94 7.33
CA PHE A 402 17.78 -6.75 7.57
C PHE A 402 18.12 -5.39 8.22
N ASP A 403 19.19 -5.35 9.04
CA ASP A 403 19.75 -4.10 9.58
C ASP A 403 21.08 -3.66 8.94
N ASP A 404 21.47 -2.42 9.23
CA ASP A 404 22.72 -1.78 8.79
C ASP A 404 23.99 -2.40 9.42
N LYS A 405 23.85 -3.33 10.35
CA LYS A 405 24.94 -4.05 11.03
C LYS A 405 25.13 -5.46 10.46
N GLY A 406 24.35 -5.86 9.47
CA GLY A 406 24.38 -7.19 8.86
C GLY A 406 23.79 -8.28 9.77
N ASN A 407 22.73 -7.96 10.51
CA ASN A 407 21.87 -8.92 11.17
C ASN A 407 20.55 -9.03 10.39
N ALA A 408 19.87 -10.14 10.57
CA ALA A 408 18.56 -10.41 9.97
C ALA A 408 17.55 -10.74 11.09
N TYR A 409 16.27 -10.44 10.85
CA TYR A 409 15.19 -10.49 11.82
C TYR A 409 14.01 -11.23 11.20
N THR A 410 13.67 -12.41 11.71
CA THR A 410 12.62 -13.26 11.10
C THR A 410 11.40 -13.40 12.00
N THR A 411 10.19 -13.31 11.43
CA THR A 411 8.91 -13.58 12.13
C THR A 411 8.61 -15.06 12.25
N PHE A 412 8.10 -15.48 13.40
CA PHE A 412 7.64 -16.85 13.65
C PHE A 412 6.19 -16.87 14.13
N PHE A 413 5.29 -17.26 13.25
CA PHE A 413 3.83 -17.15 13.43
C PHE A 413 3.28 -18.04 14.54
N ILE A 414 3.84 -19.25 14.71
CA ILE A 414 3.31 -20.27 15.62
C ILE A 414 3.93 -20.10 17.02
N SER A 415 5.23 -19.82 17.13
CA SER A 415 5.85 -19.48 18.42
C SER A 415 5.63 -18.02 18.86
N SER A 416 5.07 -17.17 17.99
CA SER A 416 4.68 -15.78 18.28
C SER A 416 5.88 -14.93 18.74
N GLU A 417 6.94 -14.91 17.93
CA GLU A 417 8.20 -14.23 18.24
C GLU A 417 8.84 -13.61 16.98
N VAL A 418 9.75 -12.66 17.20
CA VAL A 418 10.75 -12.21 16.22
C VAL A 418 12.12 -12.67 16.70
N VAL A 419 12.98 -13.10 15.77
CA VAL A 419 14.29 -13.69 16.08
C VAL A 419 15.37 -12.97 15.29
N LYS A 420 16.33 -12.38 16.00
CA LYS A 420 17.51 -11.70 15.46
C LYS A 420 18.63 -12.73 15.28
N TRP A 421 19.17 -12.86 14.08
CA TRP A 421 20.27 -13.78 13.75
C TRP A 421 21.32 -13.12 12.85
N LYS A 422 22.51 -13.70 12.78
CA LYS A 422 23.67 -13.10 12.13
C LYS A 422 23.86 -13.61 10.70
N VAL A 423 23.84 -12.70 9.72
CA VAL A 423 24.09 -13.04 8.31
C VAL A 423 25.52 -13.56 8.14
N GLY A 424 25.70 -14.64 7.39
CA GLY A 424 26.99 -15.28 7.11
C GLY A 424 27.46 -16.32 8.14
N THR A 425 27.02 -16.22 9.41
CA THR A 425 27.31 -17.23 10.46
C THR A 425 26.08 -18.04 10.87
N TRP A 426 24.88 -17.54 10.60
CA TRP A 426 23.59 -18.20 10.86
C TRP A 426 23.29 -18.40 12.36
N GLU A 427 24.00 -17.66 13.23
CA GLU A 427 23.88 -17.70 14.68
C GLU A 427 22.70 -16.85 15.17
N VAL A 428 21.86 -17.40 16.05
CA VAL A 428 20.76 -16.64 16.69
C VAL A 428 21.32 -15.79 17.83
N LEU A 429 21.15 -14.47 17.71
CA LEU A 429 21.64 -13.46 18.66
C LEU A 429 20.59 -13.07 19.69
N ASP A 430 19.32 -13.02 19.29
CA ASP A 430 18.23 -12.60 20.18
C ASP A 430 16.84 -13.10 19.77
N ARG A 431 15.89 -13.07 20.72
CA ARG A 431 14.48 -13.44 20.56
C ARG A 431 13.60 -12.52 21.37
N HIS A 432 12.50 -12.06 20.79
CA HIS A 432 11.47 -11.33 21.54
C HIS A 432 10.08 -11.82 21.17
N ALA A 433 9.23 -12.08 22.17
CA ALA A 433 7.84 -12.42 21.95
C ALA A 433 7.07 -11.25 21.32
N THR A 434 6.14 -11.57 20.42
CA THR A 434 5.17 -10.66 19.82
C THR A 434 3.76 -11.12 20.18
N TYR A 435 2.79 -10.21 20.11
CA TYR A 435 1.44 -10.45 20.66
C TYR A 435 0.34 -10.05 19.66
N TYR A 436 -0.17 -10.98 18.83
CA TYR A 436 0.28 -12.36 18.62
C TYR A 436 0.30 -12.76 17.15
N SER A 437 1.08 -13.80 16.85
CA SER A 437 1.21 -14.43 15.54
C SER A 437 1.60 -13.41 14.46
N PRO A 438 2.89 -13.00 14.43
CA PRO A 438 3.38 -12.03 13.47
C PRO A 438 3.37 -12.64 12.07
N GLY A 439 2.82 -11.91 11.11
CA GLY A 439 2.89 -12.25 9.69
C GLY A 439 4.23 -11.80 9.12
N HIS A 440 4.24 -10.58 8.58
CA HIS A 440 5.44 -9.91 8.12
C HIS A 440 6.00 -8.97 9.18
N LEU A 441 7.18 -8.43 8.90
CA LEU A 441 7.80 -7.34 9.64
C LEU A 441 8.39 -6.32 8.65
N MET A 442 8.68 -5.12 9.13
CA MET A 442 9.39 -4.08 8.37
C MET A 442 10.52 -3.49 9.22
N ILE A 443 11.69 -3.30 8.62
CA ILE A 443 12.71 -2.34 9.07
C ILE A 443 12.71 -1.23 8.00
N PRO A 444 12.78 0.07 8.35
CA PRO A 444 12.77 1.11 7.33
C PRO A 444 13.93 0.90 6.34
N GLY A 445 13.60 0.69 5.05
CA GLY A 445 14.56 0.32 4.00
C GLY A 445 15.30 -1.00 4.20
N GLY A 446 14.78 -1.94 5.00
CA GLY A 446 15.39 -3.25 5.27
C GLY A 446 15.53 -4.13 4.02
N ASP A 447 14.55 -4.01 3.14
CA ASP A 447 14.46 -4.51 1.75
C ASP A 447 15.46 -3.82 0.78
N SER A 448 16.15 -2.78 1.19
CA SER A 448 17.07 -2.01 0.34
C SER A 448 18.53 -2.44 0.55
N ARG A 449 19.47 -1.72 -0.07
CA ARG A 449 20.92 -1.86 0.15
C ARG A 449 21.44 -1.01 1.32
N LYS A 450 20.59 -0.17 1.93
CA LYS A 450 20.90 0.62 3.13
C LYS A 450 19.70 0.72 4.09
N PRO A 451 19.46 -0.30 4.92
CA PRO A 451 18.48 -0.23 6.00
C PRO A 451 18.78 0.89 7.00
N TYR A 452 17.74 1.41 7.66
CA TYR A 452 17.86 2.29 8.82
C TYR A 452 17.67 1.45 10.11
N GLY A 453 18.74 0.77 10.54
CA GLY A 453 18.74 -0.21 11.66
C GLY A 453 18.57 0.38 13.07
N LYS A 454 17.54 1.21 13.26
CA LYS A 454 17.09 1.77 14.55
C LYS A 454 15.77 1.15 15.00
N TYR A 455 14.81 0.94 14.09
CA TYR A 455 13.47 0.48 14.40
C TYR A 455 13.06 -0.74 13.58
N LEU A 456 12.18 -1.57 14.17
CA LEU A 456 11.54 -2.72 13.55
C LEU A 456 10.05 -2.69 13.90
N VAL A 457 9.17 -2.95 12.94
CA VAL A 457 7.72 -3.08 13.16
C VAL A 457 7.26 -4.50 12.81
N ALA A 458 6.76 -5.24 13.80
CA ALA A 458 6.15 -6.56 13.59
C ALA A 458 4.63 -6.44 13.43
N MET A 459 4.05 -7.05 12.39
CA MET A 459 2.62 -6.97 12.09
C MET A 459 1.89 -8.25 12.56
N ASN A 460 1.20 -8.12 13.69
CA ASN A 460 0.53 -9.22 14.40
C ASN A 460 -0.90 -9.42 13.91
N LYS A 461 -1.21 -10.66 13.53
CA LYS A 461 -2.51 -11.03 12.95
C LYS A 461 -3.57 -11.38 14.00
N ILE A 462 -3.20 -11.59 15.27
CA ILE A 462 -4.12 -12.03 16.34
C ILE A 462 -4.01 -11.11 17.55
N THR A 463 -5.03 -10.26 17.77
CA THR A 463 -4.96 -9.15 18.74
C THR A 463 -5.51 -9.45 20.15
N LYS A 464 -6.50 -10.35 20.29
CA LYS A 464 -7.04 -10.83 21.58
C LYS A 464 -7.25 -9.74 22.66
N ASP A 465 -6.31 -9.64 23.60
CA ASP A 465 -6.35 -8.87 24.85
C ASP A 465 -5.43 -7.63 24.85
N ARG A 466 -4.85 -7.26 23.70
CA ARG A 466 -3.95 -6.09 23.57
C ARG A 466 -4.66 -4.74 23.69
N TYR A 467 -5.95 -4.68 23.37
CA TYR A 467 -6.75 -3.45 23.41
C TYR A 467 -8.06 -3.64 24.19
N LEU A 468 -8.78 -2.52 24.40
CA LEU A 468 -10.16 -2.58 24.87
C LEU A 468 -11.02 -3.35 23.84
N PRO A 469 -11.89 -4.28 24.27
CA PRO A 469 -12.63 -5.13 23.35
C PRO A 469 -13.69 -4.35 22.57
N THR A 470 -13.58 -4.36 21.24
CA THR A 470 -14.49 -3.69 20.30
C THR A 470 -15.69 -4.53 19.86
N GLY A 471 -15.65 -5.85 20.10
CA GLY A 471 -16.69 -6.79 19.71
C GLY A 471 -16.10 -8.14 19.28
N PRO A 472 -16.81 -8.90 18.42
CA PRO A 472 -16.25 -10.08 17.76
C PRO A 472 -15.12 -9.75 16.78
N GLU A 473 -15.13 -8.52 16.25
CA GLU A 473 -14.11 -7.97 15.36
C GLU A 473 -13.13 -7.10 16.18
N LEU A 474 -11.83 -7.26 15.91
CA LEU A 474 -10.72 -6.54 16.53
C LEU A 474 -9.77 -6.07 15.42
N CYS A 475 -9.27 -4.84 15.52
CA CYS A 475 -8.17 -4.37 14.67
C CYS A 475 -6.91 -5.23 14.89
N GLN A 476 -6.12 -5.47 13.85
CA GLN A 476 -4.78 -6.05 13.94
C GLN A 476 -3.81 -5.09 14.67
N SER A 477 -2.62 -5.58 15.02
CA SER A 477 -1.66 -4.83 15.85
C SER A 477 -0.29 -4.70 15.18
N ALA A 478 0.32 -3.53 15.27
CA ALA A 478 1.72 -3.31 14.92
C ALA A 478 2.54 -3.06 16.19
N GLN A 479 3.65 -3.80 16.34
CA GLN A 479 4.56 -3.68 17.49
C GLN A 479 5.89 -3.09 17.06
N LEU A 480 6.21 -1.90 17.59
CA LEU A 480 7.44 -1.16 17.34
C LEU A 480 8.52 -1.59 18.34
N PHE A 481 9.65 -2.05 17.82
CA PHE A 481 10.84 -2.41 18.56
C PHE A 481 11.99 -1.45 18.25
N ASP A 482 12.80 -1.15 19.26
CA ASP A 482 14.15 -0.64 19.05
C ASP A 482 15.10 -1.80 18.72
N ILE A 483 15.93 -1.62 17.70
CA ILE A 483 16.97 -2.55 17.25
C ILE A 483 18.33 -1.87 17.13
N SER A 484 18.49 -0.66 17.68
CA SER A 484 19.74 0.09 17.65
C SER A 484 20.87 -0.63 18.41
N GLY A 485 20.55 -1.27 19.54
CA GLY A 485 21.48 -2.03 20.39
C GLY A 485 21.59 -3.53 20.06
N ASP A 486 22.24 -4.26 20.97
CA ASP A 486 22.46 -5.71 20.84
C ASP A 486 21.15 -6.50 20.92
N LYS A 487 20.24 -6.07 21.80
CA LYS A 487 18.96 -6.71 22.11
C LYS A 487 17.77 -5.91 21.57
N MET A 488 16.67 -6.60 21.28
CA MET A 488 15.43 -6.00 20.81
C MET A 488 14.60 -5.52 22.01
N GLU A 489 14.06 -4.30 21.93
CA GLU A 489 13.26 -3.70 23.01
C GLU A 489 11.89 -3.25 22.49
N LEU A 490 10.79 -3.86 22.97
CA LEU A 490 9.43 -3.45 22.62
C LEU A 490 9.14 -2.05 23.19
N LEU A 491 8.85 -1.08 22.31
CA LEU A 491 8.57 0.31 22.67
C LEU A 491 7.07 0.64 22.69
N LEU A 492 6.32 0.18 21.67
CA LEU A 492 4.93 0.55 21.44
C LEU A 492 4.14 -0.59 20.76
N ASP A 493 2.85 -0.64 21.05
CA ASP A 493 1.85 -1.51 20.41
C ASP A 493 0.74 -0.56 19.92
N PHE A 494 0.44 -0.54 18.63
CA PHE A 494 -0.57 0.35 18.04
C PHE A 494 -1.51 -0.39 17.07
N PRO A 495 -2.82 -0.07 17.06
CA PRO A 495 -3.79 -0.75 16.21
C PRO A 495 -3.64 -0.34 14.74
N THR A 496 -4.00 -1.24 13.83
CA THR A 496 -3.89 -1.03 12.38
C THR A 496 -5.21 -1.27 11.64
N ILE A 497 -5.32 -0.69 10.44
CA ILE A 497 -6.52 -0.71 9.60
C ILE A 497 -6.47 -1.91 8.63
N GLY A 498 -7.57 -2.66 8.55
CA GLY A 498 -7.88 -3.57 7.44
C GLY A 498 -6.98 -4.79 7.26
N GLU A 499 -6.27 -5.21 8.31
CA GLU A 499 -5.19 -6.21 8.26
C GLU A 499 -4.05 -5.88 7.30
N PRO A 500 -3.02 -5.11 7.72
CA PRO A 500 -1.81 -4.97 6.93
C PRO A 500 -1.14 -6.32 6.68
N HIS A 501 -0.76 -6.57 5.43
CA HIS A 501 0.03 -7.74 5.04
C HIS A 501 1.52 -7.40 4.98
N TYR A 502 1.87 -6.20 4.53
CA TYR A 502 3.24 -5.68 4.49
C TYR A 502 3.31 -4.23 4.96
N ALA A 503 4.55 -3.76 5.14
CA ALA A 503 4.85 -2.37 5.41
C ALA A 503 6.18 -1.97 4.78
N GLN A 504 6.29 -0.69 4.43
CA GLN A 504 7.51 -0.03 3.99
C GLN A 504 7.86 1.13 4.90
N GLY A 505 9.14 1.52 4.97
CA GLY A 505 9.58 2.58 5.88
C GLY A 505 10.72 3.43 5.34
N ILE A 506 10.64 4.75 5.53
CA ILE A 506 11.64 5.71 5.02
C ILE A 506 11.76 6.93 5.92
N ALA A 507 12.98 7.44 6.09
CA ALA A 507 13.27 8.64 6.88
C ALA A 507 12.49 9.85 6.35
N ALA A 508 11.81 10.56 7.24
CA ALA A 508 10.88 11.64 6.88
C ALA A 508 11.56 12.79 6.11
N SER A 509 12.87 12.99 6.28
CA SER A 509 13.70 13.93 5.53
C SER A 509 13.83 13.63 4.02
N LYS A 510 13.42 12.45 3.55
CA LYS A 510 13.33 12.13 2.11
C LYS A 510 12.05 12.69 1.46
N ILE A 511 11.00 12.95 2.24
CA ILE A 511 9.63 13.16 1.74
C ILE A 511 9.03 14.50 2.20
N LYS A 512 9.24 14.90 3.46
CA LYS A 512 8.52 16.04 4.08
C LYS A 512 8.73 17.38 3.36
N ASP A 513 9.90 17.58 2.75
CA ASP A 513 10.32 18.88 2.19
C ASP A 513 9.94 19.02 0.69
N GLN A 514 9.43 17.96 0.06
CA GLN A 514 8.91 17.97 -1.33
C GLN A 514 7.37 18.01 -1.41
N GLN A 515 6.66 18.09 -0.28
CA GLN A 515 5.20 17.99 -0.23
C GLN A 515 4.49 19.12 -0.99
N LEU A 516 3.54 18.75 -1.85
CA LEU A 516 2.57 19.68 -2.40
C LEU A 516 1.58 20.08 -1.30
N LYS A 517 1.27 21.37 -1.22
CA LYS A 517 0.41 21.96 -0.18
C LYS A 517 -0.87 22.59 -0.72
N ILE A 518 -0.77 23.13 -1.93
CA ILE A 518 -1.78 23.96 -2.59
C ILE A 518 -1.62 23.65 -4.08
N TYR A 519 -2.69 23.37 -4.80
CA TYR A 519 -2.67 23.34 -6.26
C TYR A 519 -2.72 24.79 -6.77
N SER A 520 -1.85 25.15 -7.71
CA SER A 520 -1.87 26.50 -8.29
C SER A 520 -3.17 26.70 -9.07
N LEU A 521 -4.09 27.52 -8.57
CA LEU A 521 -5.37 27.76 -9.24
C LEU A 521 -5.14 28.27 -10.67
N LYS A 522 -4.10 29.08 -10.86
CA LYS A 522 -3.67 29.55 -12.20
C LYS A 522 -3.42 28.39 -13.16
N ASP A 523 -2.76 27.34 -12.70
CA ASP A 523 -2.25 26.24 -13.53
C ASP A 523 -3.19 25.00 -13.52
N ASN A 524 -4.38 25.12 -12.93
CA ASN A 524 -5.47 24.13 -13.04
C ASN A 524 -6.07 24.14 -14.47
N HIS A 525 -5.83 23.08 -15.24
CA HIS A 525 -6.32 22.89 -16.61
C HIS A 525 -7.53 21.94 -16.69
N HIS A 526 -8.27 21.74 -15.60
CA HIS A 526 -9.49 20.93 -15.59
C HIS A 526 -10.54 21.49 -16.58
N PRO A 527 -11.21 20.66 -17.41
CA PRO A 527 -12.12 21.13 -18.48
C PRO A 527 -13.27 22.04 -18.01
N TYR A 528 -13.66 21.92 -16.74
CA TYR A 528 -14.77 22.66 -16.14
C TYR A 528 -14.33 23.67 -15.05
N VAL A 529 -13.03 24.02 -15.00
CA VAL A 529 -12.48 24.96 -13.99
C VAL A 529 -13.19 26.32 -14.00
N THR A 530 -13.59 26.78 -12.81
CA THR A 530 -14.27 28.06 -12.59
C THR A 530 -13.37 28.92 -11.70
N ARG A 531 -12.81 30.01 -12.26
CA ARG A 531 -11.65 30.69 -11.68
C ARG A 531 -12.00 31.90 -10.81
N SER A 532 -13.23 32.37 -10.91
CA SER A 532 -13.82 33.45 -10.13
C SER A 532 -15.35 33.35 -10.17
N ASP A 533 -16.04 34.04 -9.27
CA ASP A 533 -17.50 34.07 -9.23
C ASP A 533 -18.12 34.69 -10.50
N ALA A 534 -17.34 35.48 -11.25
CA ALA A 534 -17.72 36.04 -12.54
C ALA A 534 -17.67 35.02 -13.70
N ASP A 535 -16.99 33.89 -13.51
CA ASP A 535 -16.95 32.76 -14.47
C ASP A 535 -18.03 31.70 -14.17
N ALA A 536 -18.63 31.75 -12.97
CA ALA A 536 -19.66 30.83 -12.52
C ALA A 536 -20.94 30.95 -13.35
N LYS A 537 -21.62 29.83 -13.58
CA LYS A 537 -22.77 29.74 -14.51
C LYS A 537 -23.52 28.41 -14.37
N VAL A 538 -24.80 28.42 -14.72
CA VAL A 538 -25.59 27.20 -14.91
C VAL A 538 -26.06 27.12 -16.37
N VAL A 539 -25.73 26.02 -17.04
CA VAL A 539 -25.99 25.78 -18.48
C VAL A 539 -26.81 24.49 -18.63
N ARG A 540 -27.76 24.46 -19.58
CA ARG A 540 -28.60 23.29 -19.87
C ARG A 540 -28.40 22.80 -21.30
N GLU A 541 -28.14 21.51 -21.43
CA GLU A 541 -27.98 20.80 -22.70
C GLU A 541 -29.00 19.64 -22.74
N GLY A 542 -30.23 19.96 -23.17
CA GLY A 542 -31.37 19.05 -23.09
C GLY A 542 -31.75 18.74 -21.63
N ASN A 543 -31.57 17.48 -21.23
CA ASN A 543 -31.77 17.01 -19.85
C ASN A 543 -30.48 17.03 -19.01
N THR A 544 -29.32 17.34 -19.60
CA THR A 544 -28.09 17.58 -18.85
C THR A 544 -28.08 19.03 -18.36
N VAL A 545 -27.65 19.26 -17.12
CA VAL A 545 -27.40 20.60 -16.57
C VAL A 545 -26.00 20.63 -15.98
N HIS A 546 -25.17 21.56 -16.45
CA HIS A 546 -23.83 21.81 -15.91
C HIS A 546 -23.86 23.05 -15.03
N VAL A 547 -23.55 22.86 -13.75
CA VAL A 547 -23.34 23.92 -12.76
C VAL A 547 -21.82 24.10 -12.62
N TYR A 548 -21.33 25.27 -13.03
CA TYR A 548 -19.94 25.70 -12.88
C TYR A 548 -19.90 26.61 -11.65
N MET A 549 -19.21 26.16 -10.61
CA MET A 549 -19.29 26.73 -9.27
C MET A 549 -17.90 27.00 -8.67
N THR A 550 -17.76 28.10 -7.96
CA THR A 550 -16.64 28.36 -7.05
C THR A 550 -17.01 27.99 -5.62
N CYS A 551 -16.02 27.54 -4.84
CA CYS A 551 -16.07 27.55 -3.38
C CYS A 551 -14.85 28.27 -2.80
N VAL A 552 -15.11 29.08 -1.77
CA VAL A 552 -14.12 29.83 -0.99
C VAL A 552 -14.70 30.04 0.41
N ARG A 553 -13.89 30.35 1.43
CA ARG A 553 -14.35 30.39 2.83
C ARG A 553 -15.67 31.15 3.02
N SER A 554 -16.67 30.44 3.53
CA SER A 554 -18.04 30.90 3.86
C SER A 554 -19.06 31.02 2.72
N HIS A 555 -18.75 30.75 1.44
CA HIS A 555 -19.77 30.77 0.37
C HIS A 555 -19.47 29.91 -0.87
N PHE A 556 -20.55 29.54 -1.57
CA PHE A 556 -20.54 29.00 -2.92
C PHE A 556 -21.09 30.04 -3.89
N SER A 557 -20.58 30.07 -5.13
CA SER A 557 -21.17 30.88 -6.21
C SER A 557 -21.48 29.98 -7.41
N PRO A 558 -22.75 29.81 -7.84
CA PRO A 558 -23.98 30.36 -7.25
C PRO A 558 -24.43 29.68 -5.95
N ASP A 559 -25.17 30.40 -5.10
CA ASP A 559 -25.81 29.86 -3.89
C ASP A 559 -27.28 29.41 -4.14
N ASN A 560 -27.96 29.99 -5.12
CA ASN A 560 -29.35 29.68 -5.45
C ASN A 560 -29.49 29.29 -6.93
N ILE A 561 -30.19 28.17 -7.21
CA ILE A 561 -30.42 27.67 -8.58
C ILE A 561 -31.89 27.25 -8.78
N GLU A 562 -32.54 27.84 -9.78
CA GLU A 562 -33.89 27.49 -10.22
C GLU A 562 -33.92 26.86 -11.62
N GLY A 563 -34.98 26.11 -11.92
CA GLY A 563 -35.22 25.56 -13.26
C GLY A 563 -34.55 24.20 -13.53
N ILE A 564 -34.02 23.56 -12.48
CA ILE A 564 -33.77 22.11 -12.46
C ILE A 564 -35.12 21.38 -12.52
N LYS A 565 -35.16 20.18 -13.10
CA LYS A 565 -36.36 19.38 -13.32
C LYS A 565 -36.14 17.91 -12.95
N VAL A 566 -37.21 17.23 -12.54
CA VAL A 566 -37.19 15.76 -12.39
C VAL A 566 -36.87 15.13 -13.75
N GLY A 567 -35.86 14.25 -13.77
CA GLY A 567 -35.35 13.62 -15.00
C GLY A 567 -34.14 14.34 -15.61
N ASP A 568 -33.66 15.43 -15.02
CA ASP A 568 -32.35 15.99 -15.34
C ASP A 568 -31.21 15.08 -14.82
N THR A 569 -30.04 15.19 -15.43
CA THR A 569 -28.76 14.85 -14.80
C THR A 569 -27.97 16.14 -14.59
N VAL A 570 -27.70 16.48 -13.33
CA VAL A 570 -27.01 17.71 -12.94
C VAL A 570 -25.57 17.38 -12.56
N TYR A 571 -24.62 18.02 -13.23
CA TYR A 571 -23.20 17.96 -12.91
C TYR A 571 -22.82 19.24 -12.15
N PHE A 572 -22.30 19.10 -10.94
CA PHE A 572 -21.74 20.19 -10.15
C PHE A 572 -20.23 20.16 -10.25
N HIS A 573 -19.67 20.99 -11.13
CA HIS A 573 -18.24 21.20 -11.27
C HIS A 573 -17.82 22.30 -10.29
N VAL A 574 -17.22 21.91 -9.17
CA VAL A 574 -16.92 22.82 -8.06
C VAL A 574 -15.40 23.04 -8.01
N THR A 575 -14.98 24.30 -8.13
CA THR A 575 -13.57 24.71 -8.06
C THR A 575 -13.28 25.38 -6.72
N ASN A 576 -12.34 24.84 -5.95
CA ASN A 576 -11.84 25.50 -4.75
C ASN A 576 -10.86 26.60 -5.16
N VAL A 577 -11.24 27.87 -4.96
CA VAL A 577 -10.43 29.03 -5.35
C VAL A 577 -9.55 29.58 -4.23
N GLU A 578 -9.52 28.92 -3.06
CA GLU A 578 -8.53 29.23 -2.02
C GLU A 578 -7.10 28.97 -2.51
N GLN A 579 -6.17 29.83 -2.09
CA GLN A 579 -4.73 29.71 -2.35
C GLN A 579 -3.95 29.84 -1.04
N ASP A 580 -4.50 29.20 0.00
CA ASP A 580 -3.98 29.07 1.35
C ASP A 580 -3.85 27.57 1.68
N TRP A 581 -2.97 27.19 2.59
CA TRP A 581 -2.74 25.77 2.90
C TRP A 581 -3.76 25.29 3.96
N ASP A 582 -4.17 24.02 3.87
CA ASP A 582 -5.04 23.36 4.86
C ASP A 582 -6.48 23.93 4.91
N ILE A 583 -6.96 24.47 3.77
CA ILE A 583 -8.34 24.95 3.57
C ILE A 583 -9.06 24.13 2.48
N PRO A 584 -9.37 22.84 2.72
CA PRO A 584 -10.24 22.08 1.83
C PRO A 584 -11.66 22.65 1.85
N HIS A 585 -12.48 22.24 0.88
CA HIS A 585 -13.90 22.52 0.85
C HIS A 585 -14.69 21.25 0.55
N GLY A 586 -15.78 21.05 1.30
CA GLY A 586 -16.74 19.99 1.05
C GLY A 586 -17.87 20.42 0.11
N PHE A 587 -18.54 19.48 -0.55
CA PHE A 587 -19.80 19.75 -1.27
C PHE A 587 -20.74 18.53 -1.27
N ALA A 588 -21.94 18.68 -0.70
CA ALA A 588 -22.97 17.64 -0.71
C ALA A 588 -24.38 18.21 -1.01
N VAL A 589 -25.19 17.47 -1.76
CA VAL A 589 -26.60 17.81 -2.08
C VAL A 589 -27.55 16.86 -1.34
N LEU A 590 -28.62 17.39 -0.74
CA LEU A 590 -29.59 16.58 0.03
C LEU A 590 -30.14 15.42 -0.81
N GLY A 591 -29.95 14.18 -0.32
CA GLY A 591 -30.47 12.98 -0.96
C GLY A 591 -29.81 12.63 -2.29
N ALA A 592 -28.59 13.09 -2.54
CA ALA A 592 -27.75 12.53 -3.59
C ALA A 592 -27.50 11.02 -3.36
N GLN A 593 -27.34 10.28 -4.46
CA GLN A 593 -26.96 8.86 -4.46
C GLN A 593 -25.49 8.72 -4.86
N ASN A 594 -24.67 9.60 -4.31
CA ASN A 594 -23.22 9.72 -4.48
C ASN A 594 -22.65 10.20 -3.12
N SER A 595 -21.33 10.13 -2.93
CA SER A 595 -20.69 10.79 -1.79
C SER A 595 -20.79 12.32 -1.87
N GLU A 596 -20.29 13.00 -0.85
CA GLU A 596 -19.81 14.38 -0.96
C GLU A 596 -18.61 14.49 -1.92
N LEU A 597 -18.21 15.73 -2.25
CA LEU A 597 -16.86 16.05 -2.73
C LEU A 597 -16.02 16.55 -1.57
N LEU A 598 -14.71 16.27 -1.59
CA LEU A 598 -13.70 16.93 -0.78
C LEU A 598 -12.64 17.52 -1.73
N ILE A 599 -12.46 18.84 -1.69
CA ILE A 599 -11.78 19.60 -2.76
C ILE A 599 -10.63 20.40 -2.17
N MET A 600 -9.38 20.08 -2.52
CA MET A 600 -8.21 20.78 -2.00
C MET A 600 -8.06 22.19 -2.62
N PRO A 601 -7.38 23.14 -1.94
CA PRO A 601 -7.05 24.46 -2.49
C PRO A 601 -6.52 24.41 -3.93
N GLY A 602 -7.25 25.02 -4.87
CA GLY A 602 -6.92 25.08 -6.29
C GLY A 602 -7.43 23.93 -7.18
N GLN A 603 -8.05 22.89 -6.63
CA GLN A 603 -8.62 21.77 -7.41
C GLN A 603 -10.00 22.08 -8.01
N THR A 604 -10.43 21.27 -8.99
CA THR A 604 -11.80 21.22 -9.49
C THR A 604 -12.29 19.78 -9.45
N GLU A 605 -13.49 19.54 -8.94
CA GLU A 605 -14.08 18.20 -8.76
C GLU A 605 -15.57 18.18 -9.15
N THR A 606 -16.10 17.03 -9.58
CA THR A 606 -17.47 16.93 -10.13
C THR A 606 -18.37 15.95 -9.38
N LEU A 607 -19.50 16.45 -8.86
CA LEU A 607 -20.59 15.64 -8.30
C LEU A 607 -21.74 15.50 -9.29
N VAL A 608 -22.22 14.27 -9.51
CA VAL A 608 -23.40 13.99 -10.35
C VAL A 608 -24.64 13.75 -9.49
N TRP A 609 -25.70 14.52 -9.76
CA TRP A 609 -26.99 14.43 -9.07
C TRP A 609 -28.14 14.19 -10.06
N LYS A 610 -29.06 13.29 -9.71
CA LYS A 610 -30.22 12.92 -10.55
C LYS A 610 -31.52 13.09 -9.75
N PRO A 611 -32.13 14.30 -9.75
CA PRO A 611 -33.28 14.59 -8.92
C PRO A 611 -34.53 13.79 -9.32
N THR A 612 -35.05 13.00 -8.37
CA THR A 612 -36.18 12.08 -8.59
C THR A 612 -37.55 12.64 -8.18
N LYS A 613 -37.59 13.77 -7.46
CA LYS A 613 -38.82 14.36 -6.91
C LYS A 613 -38.79 15.89 -6.99
N VAL A 614 -39.96 16.50 -7.19
CA VAL A 614 -40.12 17.97 -7.14
C VAL A 614 -39.92 18.49 -5.72
N GLY A 615 -39.36 19.69 -5.56
CA GLY A 615 -39.13 20.29 -4.25
C GLY A 615 -38.03 21.36 -4.25
N VAL A 616 -37.67 21.82 -3.05
CA VAL A 616 -36.46 22.61 -2.79
C VAL A 616 -35.47 21.71 -2.06
N TRP A 617 -34.22 21.67 -2.54
CA TRP A 617 -33.17 20.76 -2.07
C TRP A 617 -31.94 21.58 -1.68
N PRO A 618 -31.51 21.58 -0.41
CA PRO A 618 -30.29 22.25 -0.02
C PRO A 618 -29.04 21.51 -0.48
N PHE A 619 -27.96 22.26 -0.64
CA PHE A 619 -26.58 21.78 -0.70
C PHE A 619 -25.71 22.57 0.29
N TYR A 620 -24.60 22.00 0.75
CA TYR A 620 -23.77 22.61 1.81
C TYR A 620 -22.30 22.15 1.77
N CYS A 621 -21.44 22.91 2.44
CA CYS A 621 -20.05 22.54 2.70
C CYS A 621 -20.00 21.58 3.90
N THR A 622 -19.73 20.31 3.62
CA THR A 622 -19.53 19.25 4.62
C THR A 622 -18.31 19.50 5.50
N ASP A 623 -17.20 19.96 4.91
CA ASP A 623 -15.97 20.31 5.64
C ASP A 623 -16.07 21.60 6.47
N PHE A 624 -15.34 21.66 7.60
CA PHE A 624 -15.25 22.82 8.49
C PHE A 624 -14.22 23.86 7.99
N CYS A 625 -14.43 24.36 6.77
CA CYS A 625 -13.52 25.29 6.11
C CYS A 625 -13.38 26.67 6.80
N SER A 626 -14.35 27.08 7.63
CA SER A 626 -14.40 28.41 8.23
C SER A 626 -15.28 28.50 9.48
N ALA A 627 -15.19 29.62 10.20
CA ALA A 627 -16.10 29.94 11.32
C ALA A 627 -17.58 30.12 10.90
N LEU A 628 -17.86 30.17 9.59
CA LEU A 628 -19.20 30.29 9.00
C LEU A 628 -19.50 29.11 8.04
N HIS A 629 -18.95 27.92 8.29
CA HIS A 629 -19.20 26.76 7.42
C HIS A 629 -20.67 26.28 7.43
N GLN A 630 -21.43 26.57 8.50
CA GLN A 630 -22.86 26.27 8.59
C GLN A 630 -23.70 27.21 7.69
N GLU A 631 -23.25 28.44 7.50
CA GLU A 631 -23.82 29.43 6.59
C GLU A 631 -23.41 29.17 5.11
N MET A 632 -22.35 28.37 4.88
CA MET A 632 -21.89 27.96 3.55
C MET A 632 -22.79 26.87 2.97
N GLN A 633 -23.99 27.28 2.55
CA GLN A 633 -25.05 26.45 1.99
C GLN A 633 -25.80 27.18 0.88
N GLY A 634 -26.59 26.42 0.10
CA GLY A 634 -27.39 26.94 -1.00
C GLY A 634 -28.60 26.06 -1.32
N TYR A 635 -29.43 26.46 -2.30
CA TYR A 635 -30.71 25.81 -2.60
C TYR A 635 -30.96 25.56 -4.10
N LEU A 636 -31.53 24.39 -4.41
CA LEU A 636 -31.93 23.95 -5.74
C LEU A 636 -33.45 23.80 -5.82
N ARG A 637 -34.12 24.50 -6.75
CA ARG A 637 -35.55 24.32 -7.02
C ARG A 637 -35.79 23.33 -8.15
N VAL A 638 -36.15 22.09 -7.78
CA VAL A 638 -36.53 21.03 -8.72
C VAL A 638 -38.02 21.13 -9.06
N SER A 639 -38.30 21.37 -10.34
CA SER A 639 -39.64 21.42 -10.93
C SER A 639 -40.04 20.08 -11.56
N ALA A 640 -41.30 19.93 -11.98
CA ALA A 640 -41.73 18.76 -12.75
C ALA A 640 -41.03 18.73 -14.13
N ALA A 641 -40.86 17.54 -14.72
CA ALA A 641 -40.21 17.34 -16.02
C ALA A 641 -40.76 18.25 -17.13
N ASN A 642 -42.09 18.44 -17.16
CA ASN A 642 -42.82 19.26 -18.12
C ASN A 642 -43.03 20.73 -17.67
N ALA A 643 -42.36 21.19 -16.61
CA ALA A 643 -42.52 22.56 -16.12
C ALA A 643 -41.77 23.58 -17.00
N ASN A 644 -42.37 24.76 -17.14
CA ASN A 644 -41.79 25.90 -17.85
C ASN A 644 -41.00 26.86 -16.92
N THR A 645 -40.58 26.39 -15.75
CA THR A 645 -39.67 27.14 -14.87
C THR A 645 -38.38 27.46 -15.65
N PRO A 646 -37.99 28.74 -15.79
CA PRO A 646 -36.75 29.11 -16.47
C PRO A 646 -35.55 28.65 -15.65
N LEU A 647 -34.46 28.28 -16.33
CA LEU A 647 -33.17 28.10 -15.68
C LEU A 647 -32.67 29.47 -15.20
N LYS A 648 -32.40 29.60 -13.91
CA LYS A 648 -31.85 30.80 -13.28
C LYS A 648 -30.86 30.39 -12.20
N TRP A 649 -29.95 31.29 -11.88
CA TRP A 649 -29.06 31.19 -10.74
C TRP A 649 -28.71 32.60 -10.25
N SER A 650 -28.33 32.72 -8.98
CA SER A 650 -27.84 33.98 -8.42
C SER A 650 -26.75 33.72 -7.36
N LEU A 651 -26.09 34.79 -6.95
CA LEU A 651 -25.32 34.91 -5.73
C LEU A 651 -25.85 36.17 -5.03
N GLY A 652 -26.65 36.00 -3.98
CA GLY A 652 -27.46 37.10 -3.45
C GLY A 652 -28.74 37.37 -4.25
N GLY A 653 -29.20 38.63 -4.22
CA GLY A 653 -30.63 38.97 -4.31
C GLY A 653 -31.17 39.67 -5.57
N ASP A 654 -30.45 39.69 -6.69
CA ASP A 654 -30.89 40.25 -7.99
C ASP A 654 -31.19 39.15 -9.03
#